data_AF-A0A2E6EMZ7-F1
#
_entry.id   AF-A0A2E6EMZ7-F1
#
_cell.length_a   1.000
_cell.length_b   1.000
_cell.length_c   1.000
_cell.angle_alpha   90.00
_cell.angle_beta   90.00
_cell.angle_gamma   90.00
#
_symmetry.space_group_name_H-M   'P 1'
#
loop_
_entity.id
_entity.type
_entity.pdbx_description
1 polymer ?
#
loop_
_entity_poly.entity_id
_entity_poly.type
_entity_poly.pdbx_seq_one_letter_code
_entity_poly.pdbx_strand_id
1 'polypeptide(L)'
;MASSKARALFVAWSLGAAVVLLEVLLRLGAALMPVTPPAPEANTEALRVLALGDSWVYGAEAPRGQGFIDVVAELLPELSEGRPVQMFNHGRNGSNTAHVALTAMDQSPQLQPELLIILVGQNNASNFYRVAEVEQRLGAQPARPPLSDQLRVLKLARILWANYRGSSDYRLEGQEQAQLPAIPAIATDEWGQPTPQLDDLLTSPAAQGYLQREVESSPPGTGSSQLDLAWLLLYQTSRRDFTAAKESEQKLLDAYSWQQQSSAVAAPTATTPAEVLSRYALLRLARERGDWRQVRHHGGALLDVAQRNAISDLGGAEAALLAGDWRRSRALLTAAHNRLPGFLDTIDLASRFTPQARDALVYEALEFEPTASGLAHERARFLHNTNDYEGASSARREWLKRHPQDLQVAANEATWLVNMDRGQEALSLLSAAAPEQPMQMPPESDDPDLWRYYIASSAESGNREAALTAIRAALEQAREDAALLGMASRILADHEACDLLPKVASRWFSMRGDSNGFARHLSPCISSREAAHQLKNLREDWGPLGDIEAWTALVRAGHRPFALLYRDLDLVIDAARQVGAQVLLLNYPNPSEDHVVLRDILSDYAASRPVHYLDLWSLFQQRFNQQQWQDHLGPNGHCNAAGYRIMGEEIVRFLAEQGVLAAGS
;
A
#
# COMPACT_ATOMS: atom_id res chain seq x y z
N MET A 1 -19.49 -55.31 7.34
CA MET A 1 -19.02 -53.95 7.72
C MET A 1 -17.57 -53.91 8.23
N ALA A 2 -17.00 -54.97 8.81
CA ALA A 2 -15.60 -54.96 9.25
C ALA A 2 -14.56 -54.86 8.11
N SER A 3 -14.83 -55.45 6.93
CA SER A 3 -13.86 -55.45 5.81
C SER A 3 -13.73 -54.09 5.09
N SER A 4 -14.77 -53.25 5.11
CA SER A 4 -14.71 -51.92 4.48
C SER A 4 -13.85 -50.95 5.29
N LYS A 5 -13.94 -51.01 6.63
CA LYS A 5 -13.09 -50.20 7.53
C LYS A 5 -11.61 -50.54 7.39
N ALA A 6 -11.26 -51.83 7.33
CA ALA A 6 -9.87 -52.26 7.16
C ALA A 6 -9.27 -51.82 5.81
N ARG A 7 -10.06 -51.90 4.72
CA ARG A 7 -9.64 -51.41 3.39
C ARG A 7 -9.44 -49.90 3.38
N ALA A 8 -10.35 -49.13 3.95
CA ALA A 8 -10.22 -47.67 4.04
C ALA A 8 -8.98 -47.26 4.85
N LEU A 9 -8.71 -47.94 5.98
CA LEU A 9 -7.53 -47.69 6.79
C LEU A 9 -6.22 -48.00 6.02
N PHE A 10 -6.17 -49.13 5.30
CA PHE A 10 -5.00 -49.49 4.50
C PHE A 10 -4.73 -48.49 3.38
N VAL A 11 -5.78 -48.00 2.69
CA VAL A 11 -5.65 -46.97 1.65
C VAL A 11 -5.13 -45.65 2.25
N ALA A 12 -5.72 -45.19 3.36
CA ALA A 12 -5.27 -43.98 4.04
C ALA A 12 -3.80 -44.09 4.51
N TRP A 13 -3.42 -45.23 5.07
CA TRP A 13 -2.04 -45.51 5.49
C TRP A 13 -1.08 -45.50 4.29
N SER A 14 -1.45 -46.16 3.19
CA SER A 14 -0.62 -46.23 1.98
C SER A 14 -0.39 -44.84 1.36
N LEU A 15 -1.43 -44.00 1.32
CA LEU A 15 -1.31 -42.61 0.87
C LEU A 15 -0.43 -41.78 1.81
N GLY A 16 -0.61 -41.92 3.13
CA GLY A 16 0.23 -41.25 4.12
C GLY A 16 1.71 -41.66 4.00
N ALA A 17 1.99 -42.96 3.87
CA ALA A 17 3.34 -43.48 3.69
C ALA A 17 3.98 -42.98 2.38
N ALA A 18 3.21 -42.93 1.29
CA ALA A 18 3.67 -42.39 0.00
C ALA A 18 4.04 -40.90 0.10
N VAL A 19 3.23 -40.10 0.81
CA VAL A 19 3.52 -38.67 1.05
C VAL A 19 4.80 -38.49 1.87
N VAL A 20 4.98 -39.26 2.94
CA VAL A 20 6.20 -39.21 3.77
C VAL A 20 7.42 -39.63 2.96
N LEU A 21 7.32 -40.71 2.18
CA LEU A 21 8.40 -41.17 1.30
C LEU A 21 8.78 -40.09 0.28
N LEU A 22 7.77 -39.45 -0.34
CA LEU A 22 7.99 -38.36 -1.29
C LEU A 22 8.67 -37.16 -0.61
N GLU A 23 8.28 -36.78 0.60
CA GLU A 23 8.96 -35.70 1.35
C GLU A 23 10.42 -36.03 1.64
N VAL A 24 10.71 -37.26 2.08
CA VAL A 24 12.08 -37.72 2.33
C VAL A 24 12.91 -37.68 1.06
N LEU A 25 12.36 -38.18 -0.06
CA LEU A 25 13.03 -38.14 -1.36
C LEU A 25 13.30 -36.71 -1.84
N LEU A 26 12.33 -35.80 -1.71
CA LEU A 26 12.49 -34.39 -2.09
C LEU A 26 13.52 -33.68 -1.20
N ARG A 27 13.60 -34.01 0.10
CA ARG A 27 14.60 -33.46 1.02
C ARG A 27 15.99 -34.00 0.72
N LEU A 28 16.13 -35.29 0.49
CA LEU A 28 17.40 -35.92 0.09
C LEU A 28 17.88 -35.36 -1.24
N GLY A 29 17.00 -35.28 -2.25
CA GLY A 29 17.33 -34.69 -3.53
C GLY A 29 17.83 -33.25 -3.39
N ALA A 30 17.22 -32.45 -2.52
CA ALA A 30 17.67 -31.10 -2.28
C ALA A 30 18.96 -30.97 -1.45
N ALA A 31 19.24 -31.91 -0.54
CA ALA A 31 20.50 -31.96 0.20
C ALA A 31 21.66 -32.43 -0.68
N LEU A 32 21.37 -33.24 -1.71
CA LEU A 32 22.34 -33.69 -2.71
C LEU A 32 22.57 -32.66 -3.83
N MET A 33 21.74 -31.62 -3.93
CA MET A 33 22.02 -30.54 -4.87
C MET A 33 23.30 -29.83 -4.45
N PRO A 34 24.23 -29.56 -5.40
CA PRO A 34 25.50 -28.95 -5.08
C PRO A 34 25.27 -27.63 -4.36
N VAL A 35 25.95 -27.46 -3.22
CA VAL A 35 25.99 -26.19 -2.51
C VAL A 35 26.66 -25.19 -3.46
N THR A 36 25.99 -24.06 -3.71
CA THR A 36 26.60 -22.98 -4.47
C THR A 36 27.94 -22.66 -3.82
N PRO A 37 29.06 -22.71 -4.56
CA PRO A 37 30.35 -22.34 -3.99
C PRO A 37 30.23 -20.93 -3.37
N PRO A 38 30.92 -20.66 -2.26
CA PRO A 38 30.91 -19.33 -1.67
C PRO A 38 31.29 -18.31 -2.74
N ALA A 39 30.60 -17.17 -2.73
CA ALA A 39 30.91 -16.09 -3.66
C ALA A 39 32.40 -15.71 -3.51
N PRO A 40 33.11 -15.43 -4.61
CA PRO A 40 34.47 -14.93 -4.52
C PRO A 40 34.48 -13.64 -3.70
N GLU A 41 35.57 -13.38 -2.97
CA GLU A 41 35.72 -12.12 -2.23
C GLU A 41 35.62 -10.92 -3.18
N ALA A 42 35.00 -9.84 -2.70
CA ALA A 42 34.81 -8.64 -3.49
C ALA A 42 36.15 -7.97 -3.79
N ASN A 43 36.47 -7.81 -5.08
CA ASN A 43 37.61 -7.04 -5.53
C ASN A 43 37.23 -5.56 -5.59
N THR A 44 37.81 -4.75 -4.70
CA THR A 44 37.52 -3.31 -4.61
C THR A 44 38.00 -2.50 -5.81
N GLU A 45 38.90 -3.04 -6.64
CA GLU A 45 39.37 -2.40 -7.87
C GLU A 45 38.45 -2.70 -9.07
N ALA A 46 37.59 -3.71 -8.94
CA ALA A 46 36.68 -4.12 -10.00
C ALA A 46 35.38 -3.31 -10.00
N LEU A 47 34.77 -3.14 -11.17
CA LEU A 47 33.36 -2.81 -11.30
C LEU A 47 32.55 -4.03 -10.83
N ARG A 48 31.89 -3.90 -9.69
CA ARG A 48 31.14 -5.00 -9.07
C ARG A 48 29.69 -4.94 -9.48
N VAL A 49 29.21 -6.01 -10.10
CA VAL A 49 27.83 -6.12 -10.58
C VAL A 49 27.13 -7.29 -9.91
N LEU A 50 25.98 -7.03 -9.28
CA LEU A 50 25.17 -8.05 -8.62
C LEU A 50 23.91 -8.32 -9.43
N ALA A 51 23.80 -9.51 -10.02
CA ALA A 51 22.62 -9.93 -10.76
C ALA A 51 21.69 -10.76 -9.87
N LEU A 52 20.44 -10.32 -9.73
CA LEU A 52 19.42 -10.93 -8.87
C LEU A 52 18.20 -11.32 -9.68
N GLY A 53 17.71 -12.54 -9.48
CA GLY A 53 16.46 -12.94 -10.13
C GLY A 53 16.18 -14.42 -10.08
N ASP A 54 15.31 -14.83 -10.99
CA ASP A 54 14.84 -16.20 -11.06
C ASP A 54 15.67 -17.09 -12.02
N SER A 55 15.03 -18.08 -12.65
CA SER A 55 15.66 -18.98 -13.61
C SER A 55 16.24 -18.27 -14.83
N TRP A 56 15.73 -17.10 -15.21
CA TRP A 56 16.27 -16.32 -16.33
C TRP A 56 17.65 -15.76 -15.99
N VAL A 57 17.80 -15.16 -14.81
CA VAL A 57 19.10 -14.65 -14.32
C VAL A 57 20.08 -15.80 -14.08
N TYR A 58 19.59 -16.95 -13.62
CA TYR A 58 20.39 -18.18 -13.51
C TYR A 58 20.91 -18.69 -14.87
N GLY A 59 20.27 -18.32 -15.99
CA GLY A 59 20.63 -18.82 -17.33
C GLY A 59 20.01 -20.18 -17.66
N ALA A 60 18.81 -20.48 -17.15
CA ALA A 60 18.12 -21.74 -17.44
C ALA A 60 17.93 -21.95 -18.95
N GLU A 61 18.13 -23.17 -19.42
CA GLU A 61 18.10 -23.61 -20.84
C GLU A 61 19.29 -23.18 -21.72
N ALA A 62 20.25 -22.44 -21.18
CA ALA A 62 21.55 -22.24 -21.81
C ALA A 62 22.59 -23.26 -21.31
N PRO A 63 23.60 -23.63 -22.13
CA PRO A 63 24.81 -24.24 -21.62
C PRO A 63 25.44 -23.35 -20.54
N ARG A 64 26.15 -23.95 -19.58
CA ARG A 64 26.83 -23.21 -18.51
C ARG A 64 27.80 -22.18 -19.10
N GLY A 65 27.74 -20.94 -18.62
CA GLY A 65 28.56 -19.85 -19.13
C GLY A 65 27.99 -19.18 -20.40
N GLN A 66 26.75 -19.49 -20.78
CA GLN A 66 26.07 -18.90 -21.95
C GLN A 66 24.72 -18.28 -21.58
N GLY A 67 24.47 -17.99 -20.31
CA GLY A 67 23.33 -17.17 -19.89
C GLY A 67 23.58 -15.69 -20.19
N PHE A 68 22.55 -14.84 -20.12
CA PHE A 68 22.73 -13.43 -20.48
C PHE A 68 23.68 -12.69 -19.53
N ILE A 69 23.72 -13.10 -18.25
CA ILE A 69 24.66 -12.53 -17.28
C ILE A 69 26.11 -12.87 -17.65
N ASP A 70 26.37 -14.04 -18.24
CA ASP A 70 27.70 -14.40 -18.73
C ASP A 70 28.08 -13.51 -19.93
N VAL A 71 27.13 -13.22 -20.82
CA VAL A 71 27.33 -12.32 -21.96
C VAL A 71 27.53 -10.88 -21.51
N VAL A 72 26.78 -10.41 -20.50
CA VAL A 72 27.05 -9.11 -19.89
C VAL A 72 28.45 -9.09 -19.29
N ALA A 73 28.88 -10.12 -18.56
CA ALA A 73 30.22 -10.18 -17.99
C ALA A 73 31.33 -10.21 -19.07
N GLU A 74 31.07 -10.82 -20.23
CA GLU A 74 31.95 -10.83 -21.41
C GLU A 74 32.11 -9.43 -22.01
N LEU A 75 31.02 -8.68 -22.16
CA LEU A 75 30.97 -7.44 -22.94
C LEU A 75 31.13 -6.16 -22.08
N LEU A 76 30.74 -6.18 -20.81
CA LEU A 76 30.79 -5.02 -19.92
C LEU A 76 32.19 -4.41 -19.71
N PRO A 77 33.32 -5.18 -19.76
CA PRO A 77 34.65 -4.60 -19.69
C PRO A 77 34.90 -3.47 -20.70
N GLU A 78 34.28 -3.52 -21.87
CA GLU A 78 34.39 -2.48 -22.90
C GLU A 78 33.82 -1.12 -22.45
N LEU A 79 32.87 -1.13 -21.51
CA LEU A 79 32.25 0.08 -20.94
C LEU A 79 32.89 0.54 -19.61
N SER A 80 33.74 -0.29 -19.02
CA SER A 80 34.25 -0.09 -17.66
C SER A 80 35.53 0.76 -17.57
N GLU A 81 35.90 1.45 -18.65
CA GLU A 81 37.11 2.29 -18.76
C GLU A 81 38.41 1.57 -18.33
N GLY A 82 38.48 0.25 -18.55
CA GLY A 82 39.62 -0.58 -18.20
C GLY A 82 39.63 -1.11 -16.77
N ARG A 83 38.59 -0.84 -15.96
CA ARG A 83 38.41 -1.51 -14.66
C ARG A 83 38.07 -2.99 -14.90
N PRO A 84 38.62 -3.94 -14.12
CA PRO A 84 38.17 -5.32 -14.21
C PRO A 84 36.68 -5.39 -13.83
N VAL A 85 35.92 -6.27 -14.48
CA VAL A 85 34.51 -6.49 -14.12
C VAL A 85 34.40 -7.74 -13.24
N GLN A 86 33.73 -7.62 -12.10
CA GLN A 86 33.41 -8.76 -11.23
C GLN A 86 31.90 -8.95 -11.17
N MET A 87 31.42 -10.01 -11.82
CA MET A 87 30.00 -10.34 -11.91
C MET A 87 29.60 -11.38 -10.85
N PHE A 88 28.60 -11.04 -10.04
CA PHE A 88 28.00 -11.92 -9.04
C PHE A 88 26.60 -12.35 -9.49
N ASN A 89 26.50 -13.52 -10.11
CA ASN A 89 25.22 -14.08 -10.51
C ASN A 89 24.54 -14.81 -9.34
N HIS A 90 23.58 -14.16 -8.70
CA HIS A 90 22.71 -14.72 -7.67
C HIS A 90 21.31 -15.08 -8.20
N GLY A 91 21.18 -15.26 -9.51
CA GLY A 91 20.00 -15.85 -10.13
C GLY A 91 19.77 -17.27 -9.62
N ARG A 92 18.51 -17.63 -9.36
CA ARG A 92 18.16 -18.97 -8.88
C ARG A 92 16.83 -19.43 -9.43
N ASN A 93 16.81 -20.64 -9.98
CA ASN A 93 15.60 -21.27 -10.51
C ASN A 93 14.43 -21.24 -9.50
N GLY A 94 13.29 -20.74 -9.97
CA GLY A 94 12.06 -20.65 -9.19
C GLY A 94 12.05 -19.56 -8.13
N SER A 95 13.05 -18.67 -8.05
CA SER A 95 13.06 -17.59 -7.05
C SER A 95 11.94 -16.58 -7.30
N ASN A 96 11.31 -16.15 -6.22
CA ASN A 96 10.35 -15.05 -6.19
C ASN A 96 11.05 -13.75 -5.76
N THR A 97 10.28 -12.66 -5.71
CA THR A 97 10.79 -11.35 -5.30
C THR A 97 11.25 -11.32 -3.85
N ALA A 98 10.62 -12.08 -2.96
CA ALA A 98 11.02 -12.12 -1.54
C ALA A 98 12.43 -12.69 -1.37
N HIS A 99 12.77 -13.71 -2.15
CA HIS A 99 14.13 -14.23 -2.21
C HIS A 99 15.11 -13.17 -2.72
N VAL A 100 14.76 -12.47 -3.80
CA VAL A 100 15.58 -11.40 -4.39
C VAL A 100 15.80 -10.26 -3.40
N ALA A 101 14.76 -9.79 -2.70
CA ALA A 101 14.83 -8.75 -1.68
C ALA A 101 15.79 -9.12 -0.55
N LEU A 102 15.62 -10.32 0.04
CA LEU A 102 16.50 -10.78 1.11
C LEU A 102 17.93 -10.95 0.63
N THR A 103 18.14 -11.45 -0.59
CA THR A 103 19.48 -11.57 -1.16
C THR A 103 20.11 -10.19 -1.38
N ALA A 104 19.35 -9.19 -1.85
CA ALA A 104 19.84 -7.82 -1.97
C ALA A 104 20.25 -7.26 -0.59
N MET A 105 19.38 -7.37 0.41
CA MET A 105 19.66 -6.92 1.77
C MET A 105 20.90 -7.59 2.38
N ASP A 106 21.10 -8.89 2.09
CA ASP A 106 22.23 -9.64 2.63
C ASP A 106 23.53 -9.39 1.87
N GLN A 107 23.48 -9.36 0.55
CA GLN A 107 24.67 -9.36 -0.31
C GLN A 107 25.14 -7.96 -0.67
N SER A 108 24.25 -6.97 -0.83
CA SER A 108 24.66 -5.60 -1.21
C SER A 108 25.66 -5.01 -0.20
N PRO A 109 25.45 -5.07 1.13
CA PRO A 109 26.44 -4.56 2.09
C PRO A 109 27.80 -5.26 2.04
N GLN A 110 27.82 -6.55 1.71
CA GLN A 110 29.04 -7.37 1.68
C GLN A 110 29.83 -7.17 0.38
N LEU A 111 29.13 -7.13 -0.75
CA LEU A 111 29.73 -7.05 -2.07
C LEU A 111 30.00 -5.61 -2.50
N GLN A 112 29.27 -4.63 -1.94
CA GLN A 112 29.32 -3.22 -2.34
C GLN A 112 29.23 -3.06 -3.88
N PRO A 113 28.20 -3.63 -4.52
CA PRO A 113 28.04 -3.52 -5.96
C PRO A 113 27.82 -2.07 -6.38
N GLU A 114 28.22 -1.73 -7.60
CA GLU A 114 27.93 -0.43 -8.22
C GLU A 114 26.70 -0.51 -9.13
N LEU A 115 26.34 -1.73 -9.56
CA LEU A 115 25.16 -2.00 -10.38
C LEU A 115 24.45 -3.26 -9.89
N LEU A 116 23.13 -3.17 -9.69
CA LEU A 116 22.24 -4.30 -9.53
C LEU A 116 21.45 -4.52 -10.82
N ILE A 117 21.47 -5.75 -11.35
CA ILE A 117 20.64 -6.16 -12.49
C ILE A 117 19.54 -7.09 -11.97
N ILE A 118 18.27 -6.74 -12.17
CA ILE A 118 17.13 -7.44 -11.59
C ILE A 118 16.19 -7.96 -12.68
N LEU A 119 15.86 -9.25 -12.62
CA LEU A 119 14.79 -9.85 -13.45
C LEU A 119 14.02 -10.88 -12.62
N VAL A 120 12.81 -10.51 -12.18
CA VAL A 120 12.01 -11.34 -11.26
C VAL A 120 10.51 -10.98 -11.34
N GLY A 121 9.66 -11.90 -10.88
CA GLY A 121 8.23 -11.68 -10.66
C GLY A 121 7.37 -12.87 -11.06
N GLN A 122 7.78 -13.64 -12.07
CA GLN A 122 6.97 -14.74 -12.61
C GLN A 122 6.68 -15.83 -11.57
N ASN A 123 7.62 -16.10 -10.67
CA ASN A 123 7.45 -17.12 -9.63
C ASN A 123 6.68 -16.64 -8.39
N ASN A 124 6.22 -15.39 -8.35
CA ASN A 124 5.51 -14.89 -7.18
C ASN A 124 4.14 -15.55 -6.97
N ALA A 125 3.51 -16.13 -8.00
CA ALA A 125 2.30 -16.94 -7.82
C ALA A 125 2.55 -18.39 -7.45
N SER A 126 3.69 -18.95 -7.85
CA SER A 126 3.98 -20.38 -7.68
C SER A 126 4.85 -20.64 -6.46
N ASN A 127 5.58 -19.63 -5.97
CA ASN A 127 6.53 -19.76 -4.89
C ASN A 127 6.40 -18.63 -3.86
N PHE A 128 6.04 -18.99 -2.62
CA PHE A 128 5.99 -18.10 -1.45
C PHE A 128 7.19 -18.29 -0.51
N TYR A 129 8.23 -18.99 -0.98
CA TYR A 129 9.46 -19.20 -0.22
C TYR A 129 10.05 -17.86 0.24
N ARG A 130 10.46 -17.82 1.53
CA ARG A 130 11.03 -16.65 2.23
C ARG A 130 10.15 -15.39 2.34
N VAL A 131 8.89 -15.40 1.91
CA VAL A 131 7.97 -14.27 2.15
C VAL A 131 7.86 -13.98 3.66
N ALA A 132 7.66 -15.01 4.48
CA ALA A 132 7.60 -14.87 5.94
C ALA A 132 8.91 -14.35 6.55
N GLU A 133 10.06 -14.60 5.92
CA GLU A 133 11.36 -14.09 6.38
C GLU A 133 11.50 -12.59 6.07
N VAL A 134 10.98 -12.12 4.93
CA VAL A 134 10.84 -10.66 4.66
C VAL A 134 9.97 -10.02 5.73
N GLU A 135 8.78 -10.58 6.01
CA GLU A 135 7.88 -10.04 7.06
C GLU A 135 8.56 -9.99 8.43
N GLN A 136 9.35 -11.01 8.77
CA GLN A 136 10.10 -11.05 10.01
C GLN A 136 11.15 -9.93 10.07
N ARG A 137 11.88 -9.68 8.98
CA ARG A 137 12.87 -8.58 8.93
C ARG A 137 12.21 -7.21 9.01
N LEU A 138 10.99 -7.07 8.53
CA LEU A 138 10.18 -5.86 8.65
C LEU A 138 9.50 -5.71 10.02
N GLY A 139 9.73 -6.64 10.95
CA GLY A 139 9.18 -6.59 12.31
C GLY A 139 7.69 -6.94 12.40
N ALA A 140 7.09 -7.51 11.35
CA ALA A 140 5.65 -7.71 11.25
C ALA A 140 5.12 -8.99 11.93
N GLN A 141 5.95 -10.01 12.20
CA GLN A 141 5.52 -11.24 12.89
C GLN A 141 6.61 -11.92 13.75
N PRO A 142 6.24 -12.63 14.84
CA PRO A 142 7.16 -13.46 15.61
C PRO A 142 7.71 -14.66 14.81
N ALA A 143 8.95 -15.01 15.14
CA ALA A 143 9.98 -15.65 14.31
C ALA A 143 9.82 -17.14 13.90
N ARG A 144 8.61 -17.68 13.68
CA ARG A 144 8.49 -19.08 13.19
C ARG A 144 7.63 -19.22 11.94
N PRO A 145 8.23 -19.52 10.77
CA PRO A 145 7.44 -19.89 9.60
C PRO A 145 6.61 -21.15 9.92
N PRO A 146 5.36 -21.25 9.44
CA PRO A 146 4.52 -22.40 9.71
C PRO A 146 5.20 -23.68 9.17
N LEU A 147 5.08 -24.79 9.91
CA LEU A 147 5.68 -26.08 9.56
C LEU A 147 5.33 -26.54 8.12
N SER A 148 4.15 -26.15 7.64
CA SER A 148 3.68 -26.42 6.28
C SER A 148 4.61 -25.86 5.19
N ASP A 149 5.25 -24.71 5.42
CA ASP A 149 6.17 -24.09 4.46
C ASP A 149 7.56 -24.75 4.46
N GLN A 150 7.83 -25.64 5.41
CA GLN A 150 9.04 -26.47 5.42
C GLN A 150 8.84 -27.81 4.69
N LEU A 151 7.59 -28.20 4.38
CA LEU A 151 7.28 -29.44 3.68
C LEU A 151 7.40 -29.25 2.15
N ARG A 152 8.34 -29.96 1.52
CA ARG A 152 8.57 -29.90 0.07
C ARG A 152 7.44 -30.53 -0.74
N VAL A 153 6.77 -31.55 -0.21
CA VAL A 153 5.57 -32.14 -0.80
C VAL A 153 4.47 -31.10 -0.97
N LEU A 154 4.25 -30.26 0.04
CA LEU A 154 3.20 -29.25 -0.04
C LEU A 154 3.55 -28.19 -1.07
N LYS A 155 4.84 -27.80 -1.17
CA LYS A 155 5.33 -26.92 -2.25
C LYS A 155 5.10 -27.53 -3.62
N LEU A 156 5.47 -28.80 -3.81
CA LEU A 156 5.24 -29.51 -5.07
C LEU A 156 3.75 -29.55 -5.42
N ALA A 157 2.88 -29.86 -4.45
CA ALA A 157 1.43 -29.87 -4.66
C ALA A 157 0.90 -28.48 -5.05
N ARG A 158 1.39 -27.40 -4.42
CA ARG A 158 1.04 -26.01 -4.80
C ARG A 158 1.50 -25.67 -6.21
N ILE A 159 2.72 -26.06 -6.61
CA ILE A 159 3.24 -25.86 -7.98
C ILE A 159 2.40 -26.63 -8.99
N LEU A 160 2.12 -27.91 -8.73
CA LEU A 160 1.27 -28.74 -9.60
C LEU A 160 -0.15 -28.17 -9.71
N TRP A 161 -0.70 -27.66 -8.62
CA TRP A 161 -2.01 -27.00 -8.61
C TRP A 161 -2.02 -25.69 -9.40
N ALA A 162 -1.00 -24.85 -9.23
CA ALA A 162 -0.84 -23.61 -9.97
C ALA A 162 -0.69 -23.89 -11.48
N ASN A 163 0.15 -24.86 -11.86
CA ASN A 163 0.30 -25.28 -13.26
C ASN A 163 -0.99 -25.88 -13.83
N TYR A 164 -1.74 -26.66 -13.03
CA TYR A 164 -3.00 -27.28 -13.46
C TYR A 164 -4.11 -26.24 -13.71
N ARG A 165 -4.22 -25.22 -12.86
CA ARG A 165 -5.18 -24.12 -13.06
C ARG A 165 -4.77 -23.19 -14.20
N GLY A 166 -3.50 -23.23 -14.60
CA GLY A 166 -2.91 -22.23 -15.48
C GLY A 166 -2.93 -20.84 -14.84
N SER A 167 -2.55 -19.84 -15.62
CA SER A 167 -2.62 -18.44 -15.22
C SER A 167 -4.01 -17.82 -15.29
N SER A 168 -5.06 -18.64 -15.33
CA SER A 168 -6.45 -18.16 -15.30
C SER A 168 -6.77 -17.32 -14.06
N ASP A 169 -6.07 -17.54 -12.94
CA ASP A 169 -6.17 -16.69 -11.74
C ASP A 169 -5.38 -15.35 -11.88
N TYR A 170 -4.52 -15.19 -12.90
CA TYR A 170 -3.85 -13.92 -13.29
C TYR A 170 -4.67 -13.08 -14.27
N ARG A 171 -5.62 -13.70 -14.96
CA ARG A 171 -6.53 -12.98 -15.85
C ARG A 171 -7.41 -12.05 -15.02
N LEU A 172 -7.09 -10.76 -15.07
CA LEU A 172 -8.05 -9.69 -14.82
C LEU A 172 -9.05 -9.61 -16.00
N GLU A 173 -9.53 -10.75 -16.50
CA GLU A 173 -10.47 -10.83 -17.62
C GLU A 173 -11.83 -10.32 -17.14
N GLY A 174 -12.17 -9.11 -17.57
CA GLY A 174 -13.42 -8.43 -17.20
C GLY A 174 -13.22 -7.05 -16.59
N GLN A 175 -11.99 -6.68 -16.21
CA GLN A 175 -11.70 -5.29 -15.91
C GLN A 175 -11.62 -4.52 -17.24
N GLU A 176 -12.73 -3.93 -17.69
CA GLU A 176 -12.62 -2.62 -18.36
C GLU A 176 -11.69 -1.81 -17.46
N GLN A 177 -10.45 -1.58 -17.90
CA GLN A 177 -9.50 -0.79 -17.15
C GLN A 177 -10.16 0.56 -16.98
N ALA A 178 -10.76 0.80 -15.80
CA ALA A 178 -11.41 2.06 -15.51
C ALA A 178 -10.36 3.12 -15.83
N GLN A 179 -10.68 3.95 -16.83
CA GLN A 179 -9.71 4.86 -17.41
C GLN A 179 -9.16 5.71 -16.25
N LEU A 180 -7.88 5.55 -15.96
CA LEU A 180 -7.24 6.33 -14.91
C LEU A 180 -7.31 7.81 -15.32
N PRO A 181 -7.52 8.72 -14.35
CA PRO A 181 -7.46 10.14 -14.64
C PRO A 181 -6.08 10.47 -15.23
N ALA A 182 -6.05 11.40 -16.18
CA ALA A 182 -4.80 11.94 -16.68
C ALA A 182 -4.06 12.64 -15.53
N ILE A 183 -2.80 12.27 -15.31
CA ILE A 183 -1.90 12.90 -14.35
C ILE A 183 -1.19 14.04 -15.08
N PRO A 184 -1.46 15.32 -14.77
CA PRO A 184 -0.70 16.42 -15.37
C PRO A 184 0.75 16.36 -14.89
N ALA A 185 1.68 16.85 -15.71
CA ALA A 185 3.04 17.10 -15.25
C ALA A 185 3.02 18.14 -14.12
N ILE A 186 3.97 18.02 -13.18
CA ILE A 186 4.21 19.06 -12.17
C ILE A 186 4.69 20.33 -12.88
N ALA A 187 4.06 21.46 -12.59
CA ALA A 187 4.51 22.74 -13.15
C ALA A 187 5.71 23.22 -12.35
N THR A 188 6.71 23.79 -13.02
CA THR A 188 7.90 24.33 -12.37
C THR A 188 8.15 25.77 -12.81
N ASP A 189 8.75 26.58 -11.94
CA ASP A 189 9.22 27.93 -12.30
C ASP A 189 10.52 27.87 -13.12
N GLU A 190 11.09 29.05 -13.41
CA GLU A 190 12.35 29.19 -14.13
C GLU A 190 13.56 28.56 -13.41
N TRP A 191 13.45 28.26 -12.12
CA TRP A 191 14.47 27.61 -11.29
C TRP A 191 14.22 26.11 -11.10
N GLY A 192 13.21 25.55 -11.80
CA GLY A 192 12.81 24.16 -11.66
C GLY A 192 12.08 23.86 -10.34
N GLN A 193 11.70 24.88 -9.56
CA GLN A 193 10.94 24.68 -8.33
C GLN A 193 9.47 24.42 -8.64
N PRO A 194 8.84 23.41 -8.02
CA PRO A 194 7.43 23.12 -8.24
C PRO A 194 6.54 24.32 -7.92
N THR A 195 5.64 24.67 -8.84
CA THR A 195 4.68 25.77 -8.68
C THR A 195 3.23 25.28 -8.72
N PRO A 196 2.35 25.84 -7.87
CA PRO A 196 0.91 25.62 -7.95
C PRO A 196 0.30 25.96 -9.33
N GLN A 197 -0.51 25.05 -9.87
CA GLN A 197 -1.40 25.28 -11.01
C GLN A 197 -2.77 25.70 -10.48
N LEU A 198 -2.92 27.00 -10.22
CA LEU A 198 -4.15 27.57 -9.65
C LEU A 198 -5.20 27.81 -10.76
N ASP A 199 -6.41 27.32 -10.54
CA ASP A 199 -7.58 27.65 -11.34
C ASP A 199 -8.36 28.84 -10.75
N ASP A 200 -9.44 29.26 -11.41
CA ASP A 200 -10.28 30.37 -10.94
C ASP A 200 -10.84 30.14 -9.52
N LEU A 201 -11.03 28.89 -9.11
CA LEU A 201 -11.48 28.53 -7.78
C LEU A 201 -10.39 28.81 -6.72
N LEU A 202 -9.16 28.43 -7.04
CA LEU A 202 -8.02 28.50 -6.12
C LEU A 202 -7.27 29.85 -6.13
N THR A 203 -7.56 30.75 -7.07
CA THR A 203 -6.98 32.11 -7.11
C THR A 203 -7.72 33.13 -6.23
N SER A 204 -8.89 32.77 -5.68
CA SER A 204 -9.64 33.67 -4.80
C SER A 204 -8.90 33.97 -3.48
N PRO A 205 -9.06 35.16 -2.88
CA PRO A 205 -8.46 35.47 -1.57
C PRO A 205 -8.85 34.47 -0.47
N ALA A 206 -10.09 33.95 -0.51
CA ALA A 206 -10.55 32.93 0.43
C ALA A 206 -9.79 31.61 0.27
N ALA A 207 -9.54 31.19 -0.98
CA ALA A 207 -8.73 30.02 -1.27
C ALA A 207 -7.29 30.22 -0.78
N GLN A 208 -6.66 31.35 -1.08
CA GLN A 208 -5.28 31.63 -0.67
C GLN A 208 -5.12 31.58 0.85
N GLY A 209 -6.04 32.19 1.61
CA GLY A 209 -6.02 32.07 3.07
C GLY A 209 -6.21 30.64 3.58
N TYR A 210 -7.01 29.81 2.88
CA TYR A 210 -7.15 28.38 3.24
C TYR A 210 -5.88 27.57 2.95
N LEU A 211 -5.26 27.81 1.79
CA LEU A 211 -4.02 27.16 1.36
C LEU A 211 -2.86 27.52 2.29
N GLN A 212 -2.78 28.79 2.71
CA GLN A 212 -1.78 29.31 3.65
C GLN A 212 -2.11 29.01 5.13
N ARG A 213 -3.24 28.34 5.39
CA ARG A 213 -3.76 28.05 6.74
C ARG A 213 -3.97 29.30 7.62
N GLU A 214 -4.28 30.43 7.01
CA GLU A 214 -4.73 31.66 7.68
C GLU A 214 -6.22 31.57 8.10
N VAL A 215 -6.62 30.43 8.67
CA VAL A 215 -8.02 30.08 8.89
C VAL A 215 -8.64 30.65 10.17
N GLU A 216 -7.88 31.43 10.94
CA GLU A 216 -8.34 32.03 12.19
C GLU A 216 -9.36 33.15 11.96
N SER A 217 -9.26 33.88 10.85
CA SER A 217 -10.25 34.89 10.42
C SER A 217 -11.36 34.28 9.57
N SER A 218 -12.51 34.95 9.49
CA SER A 218 -13.53 34.62 8.48
C SER A 218 -12.95 34.76 7.07
N PRO A 219 -13.27 33.86 6.13
CA PRO A 219 -12.80 33.99 4.76
C PRO A 219 -13.37 35.28 4.13
N PRO A 220 -12.58 36.00 3.31
CA PRO A 220 -13.09 37.10 2.51
C PRO A 220 -14.15 36.61 1.51
N GLY A 221 -15.13 37.45 1.19
CA GLY A 221 -16.16 37.12 0.21
C GLY A 221 -15.59 37.02 -1.22
N THR A 222 -16.04 36.04 -1.97
CA THR A 222 -15.76 35.81 -3.39
C THR A 222 -16.84 36.41 -4.30
N GLY A 223 -17.93 36.94 -3.72
CA GLY A 223 -19.08 37.48 -4.46
C GLY A 223 -20.08 36.43 -4.96
N SER A 224 -19.86 35.15 -4.63
CA SER A 224 -20.78 34.05 -4.91
C SER A 224 -21.18 33.41 -3.59
N SER A 225 -22.48 33.45 -3.26
CA SER A 225 -22.97 32.99 -1.96
C SER A 225 -22.67 31.51 -1.71
N GLN A 226 -22.68 30.67 -2.75
CA GLN A 226 -22.33 29.25 -2.60
C GLN A 226 -20.84 29.04 -2.34
N LEU A 227 -19.97 29.75 -3.06
CA LEU A 227 -18.52 29.67 -2.84
C LEU A 227 -18.15 30.21 -1.46
N ASP A 228 -18.76 31.32 -1.04
CA ASP A 228 -18.58 31.91 0.29
C ASP A 228 -18.95 30.93 1.41
N LEU A 229 -20.09 30.24 1.27
CA LEU A 229 -20.52 29.21 2.23
C LEU A 229 -19.57 28.02 2.26
N ALA A 230 -19.08 27.56 1.11
CA ALA A 230 -18.18 26.42 1.04
C ALA A 230 -16.80 26.74 1.66
N TRP A 231 -16.24 27.93 1.39
CA TRP A 231 -15.02 28.40 2.06
C TRP A 231 -15.22 28.59 3.55
N LEU A 232 -16.33 29.22 3.97
CA LEU A 232 -16.64 29.38 5.38
C LEU A 232 -16.69 28.03 6.10
N LEU A 233 -17.31 27.03 5.48
CA LEU A 233 -17.37 25.68 6.02
C LEU A 233 -15.97 25.05 6.15
N LEU A 234 -15.09 25.20 5.16
CA LEU A 234 -13.71 24.70 5.22
C LEU A 234 -12.89 25.36 6.35
N TYR A 235 -13.04 26.67 6.55
CA TYR A 235 -12.37 27.41 7.63
C TYR A 235 -12.87 26.98 9.02
N GLN A 236 -14.20 26.87 9.19
CA GLN A 236 -14.80 26.39 10.44
C GLN A 236 -14.39 24.94 10.75
N THR A 237 -14.34 24.09 9.71
CA THR A 237 -13.88 22.70 9.84
C THR A 237 -12.42 22.61 10.26
N SER A 238 -11.55 23.44 9.67
CA SER A 238 -10.11 23.46 10.02
C SER A 238 -9.87 23.96 11.45
N ARG A 239 -10.67 24.92 11.91
CA ARG A 239 -10.66 25.36 13.32
C ARG A 239 -11.33 24.37 14.27
N ARG A 240 -11.99 23.35 13.74
CA ARG A 240 -12.81 22.37 14.47
C ARG A 240 -13.94 23.03 15.27
N ASP A 241 -14.46 24.17 14.79
CA ASP A 241 -15.69 24.80 15.28
C ASP A 241 -16.90 24.07 14.67
N PHE A 242 -17.19 22.88 15.19
CA PHE A 242 -18.24 22.02 14.63
C PHE A 242 -19.65 22.56 14.83
N THR A 243 -19.85 23.46 15.79
CA THR A 243 -21.12 24.15 16.01
C THR A 243 -21.39 25.10 14.84
N ALA A 244 -20.45 26.00 14.53
CA ALA A 244 -20.60 26.91 13.40
C ALA A 244 -20.57 26.16 12.05
N ALA A 245 -19.73 25.12 11.92
CA ALA A 245 -19.67 24.28 10.73
C ALA A 245 -21.01 23.58 10.44
N LYS A 246 -21.74 23.14 11.47
CA LYS A 246 -23.08 22.53 11.30
C LYS A 246 -24.09 23.50 10.69
N GLU A 247 -24.05 24.77 11.09
CA GLU A 247 -24.93 25.79 10.51
C GLU A 247 -24.58 26.05 9.03
N SER A 248 -23.30 26.14 8.70
CA SER A 248 -22.84 26.35 7.32
C SER A 248 -23.12 25.14 6.43
N GLU A 249 -22.93 23.93 6.95
CA GLU A 249 -23.32 22.66 6.30
C GLU A 249 -24.80 22.68 5.93
N GLN A 250 -25.68 23.02 6.87
CA GLN A 250 -27.12 23.07 6.62
C GLN A 250 -27.46 24.08 5.52
N LYS A 251 -26.91 25.30 5.60
CA LYS A 251 -27.11 26.34 4.58
C LYS A 251 -26.63 25.89 3.20
N LEU A 252 -25.52 25.17 3.13
CA LEU A 252 -24.95 24.66 1.90
C LEU A 252 -25.82 23.53 1.30
N LEU A 253 -26.28 22.60 2.13
CA LEU A 253 -27.22 21.55 1.72
C LEU A 253 -28.54 22.13 1.20
N ASP A 254 -29.04 23.21 1.82
CA ASP A 254 -30.25 23.91 1.41
C ASP A 254 -30.06 24.61 0.06
N ALA A 255 -28.93 25.30 -0.11
CA ALA A 255 -28.61 26.05 -1.33
C ALA A 255 -28.59 25.17 -2.60
N TYR A 256 -28.23 23.89 -2.45
CA TYR A 256 -28.20 22.92 -3.55
C TYR A 256 -29.36 21.90 -3.51
N SER A 257 -30.28 22.00 -2.54
CA SER A 257 -31.33 21.01 -2.31
C SER A 257 -30.80 19.58 -2.13
N TRP A 258 -29.60 19.44 -1.54
CA TRP A 258 -28.94 18.15 -1.30
C TRP A 258 -29.43 17.42 -0.05
N GLN A 259 -30.26 18.04 0.78
CA GLN A 259 -30.84 17.40 1.97
C GLN A 259 -31.50 16.04 1.64
N GLN A 260 -32.26 16.00 0.54
CA GLN A 260 -32.99 14.80 0.09
C GLN A 260 -32.07 13.72 -0.49
N GLN A 261 -30.81 14.05 -0.79
CA GLN A 261 -29.83 13.14 -1.38
C GLN A 261 -29.00 12.41 -0.32
N SER A 262 -29.04 12.85 0.94
CA SER A 262 -28.21 12.32 2.03
C SER A 262 -28.40 10.82 2.31
N SER A 263 -29.55 10.25 1.91
CA SER A 263 -29.83 8.81 2.02
C SER A 263 -29.34 7.98 0.81
N ALA A 264 -28.91 8.61 -0.28
CA ALA A 264 -28.42 7.91 -1.45
C ALA A 264 -26.97 7.45 -1.25
N VAL A 265 -26.64 6.26 -1.76
CA VAL A 265 -25.30 5.66 -1.63
C VAL A 265 -24.20 6.50 -2.31
N ALA A 266 -24.55 7.32 -3.30
CA ALA A 266 -23.65 8.26 -3.97
C ALA A 266 -24.37 9.56 -4.27
N ALA A 267 -23.68 10.69 -4.12
CA ALA A 267 -24.20 11.97 -4.58
C ALA A 267 -24.05 12.09 -6.10
N PRO A 268 -24.92 12.87 -6.77
CA PRO A 268 -24.73 13.24 -8.17
C PRO A 268 -23.36 13.89 -8.40
N THR A 269 -22.72 13.55 -9.52
CA THR A 269 -21.44 14.12 -9.95
C THR A 269 -21.51 15.64 -9.98
N ALA A 270 -20.50 16.30 -9.40
CA ALA A 270 -20.40 17.75 -9.44
C ALA A 270 -20.13 18.23 -10.87
N THR A 271 -20.84 19.27 -11.31
CA THR A 271 -20.81 19.77 -12.69
C THR A 271 -20.25 21.19 -12.82
N THR A 272 -20.15 21.92 -11.70
CA THR A 272 -19.64 23.29 -11.67
C THR A 272 -18.52 23.45 -10.63
N PRO A 273 -17.62 24.45 -10.77
CA PRO A 273 -16.58 24.72 -9.77
C PRO A 273 -17.14 24.94 -8.35
N ALA A 274 -18.30 25.61 -8.24
CA ALA A 274 -18.95 25.84 -6.95
C ALA A 274 -19.48 24.54 -6.32
N GLU A 275 -20.05 23.63 -7.13
CA GLU A 275 -20.44 22.30 -6.64
C GLU A 275 -19.22 21.47 -6.22
N VAL A 276 -18.12 21.52 -6.98
CA VAL A 276 -16.86 20.82 -6.65
C VAL A 276 -16.35 21.26 -5.28
N LEU A 277 -16.24 22.57 -5.05
CA LEU A 277 -15.79 23.09 -3.75
C LEU A 277 -16.77 22.73 -2.63
N SER A 278 -18.07 22.83 -2.88
CA SER A 278 -19.11 22.52 -1.90
C SER A 278 -19.09 21.05 -1.49
N ARG A 279 -18.95 20.13 -2.45
CA ARG A 279 -18.80 18.68 -2.18
C ARG A 279 -17.52 18.42 -1.39
N TYR A 280 -16.41 19.06 -1.75
CA TYR A 280 -15.16 18.91 -1.02
C TYR A 280 -15.25 19.44 0.42
N ALA A 281 -15.91 20.58 0.64
CA ALA A 281 -16.14 21.14 1.97
C ALA A 281 -16.96 20.22 2.87
N LEU A 282 -18.05 19.65 2.33
CA LEU A 282 -18.87 18.67 3.05
C LEU A 282 -18.09 17.37 3.32
N LEU A 283 -17.30 16.89 2.36
CA LEU A 283 -16.40 15.75 2.53
C LEU A 283 -15.41 16.01 3.67
N ARG A 284 -14.78 17.19 3.71
CA ARG A 284 -13.79 17.56 4.72
C ARG A 284 -14.42 17.64 6.12
N LEU A 285 -15.63 18.20 6.23
CA LEU A 285 -16.39 18.20 7.49
C LEU A 285 -16.73 16.79 7.96
N ALA A 286 -17.29 15.97 7.07
CA ALA A 286 -17.65 14.58 7.36
C ALA A 286 -16.43 13.78 7.87
N ARG A 287 -15.29 13.97 7.23
CA ARG A 287 -14.00 13.39 7.61
C ARG A 287 -13.55 13.78 9.02
N GLU A 288 -13.61 15.06 9.36
CA GLU A 288 -13.26 15.53 10.71
C GLU A 288 -14.18 14.96 11.79
N ARG A 289 -15.45 14.70 11.44
CA ARG A 289 -16.44 14.07 12.33
C ARG A 289 -16.39 12.54 12.35
N GLY A 290 -15.56 11.91 11.52
CA GLY A 290 -15.53 10.45 11.37
C GLY A 290 -16.74 9.85 10.63
N ASP A 291 -17.54 10.66 9.92
CA ASP A 291 -18.68 10.21 9.11
C ASP A 291 -18.21 9.77 7.71
N TRP A 292 -17.63 8.57 7.64
CA TRP A 292 -17.05 8.05 6.40
C TRP A 292 -18.08 7.73 5.31
N ARG A 293 -19.37 7.58 5.68
CA ARG A 293 -20.45 7.46 4.70
C ARG A 293 -20.61 8.76 3.94
N GLN A 294 -20.59 9.90 4.63
CA GLN A 294 -20.66 11.21 3.99
C GLN A 294 -19.36 11.58 3.25
N VAL A 295 -18.18 11.19 3.76
CA VAL A 295 -16.90 11.35 3.02
C VAL A 295 -17.01 10.68 1.66
N ARG A 296 -17.48 9.44 1.65
CA ARG A 296 -17.66 8.67 0.42
C ARG A 296 -18.77 9.23 -0.47
N HIS A 297 -19.91 9.60 0.11
CA HIS A 297 -21.04 10.17 -0.63
C HIS A 297 -20.61 11.41 -1.42
N HIS A 298 -19.95 12.36 -0.75
CA HIS A 298 -19.49 13.59 -1.38
C HIS A 298 -18.23 13.43 -2.24
N GLY A 299 -17.29 12.56 -1.85
CA GLY A 299 -16.09 12.30 -2.66
C GLY A 299 -16.39 11.47 -3.91
N GLY A 300 -17.40 10.60 -3.85
CA GLY A 300 -17.91 9.89 -5.01
C GLY A 300 -18.41 10.83 -6.10
N ALA A 301 -19.03 11.95 -5.72
CA ALA A 301 -19.43 13.00 -6.65
C ALA A 301 -18.26 13.74 -7.32
N LEU A 302 -17.04 13.54 -6.82
CA LEU A 302 -15.80 14.15 -7.33
C LEU A 302 -14.96 13.17 -8.18
N LEU A 303 -15.30 11.88 -8.21
CA LEU A 303 -14.54 10.85 -8.94
C LEU A 303 -14.54 11.07 -10.45
N ASP A 304 -15.71 11.39 -11.02
CA ASP A 304 -15.91 11.41 -12.48
C ASP A 304 -16.26 12.82 -13.00
N VAL A 305 -15.76 13.86 -12.35
CA VAL A 305 -15.96 15.25 -12.82
C VAL A 305 -15.27 15.47 -14.16
N ALA A 306 -15.97 16.14 -15.09
CA ALA A 306 -15.44 16.38 -16.44
C ALA A 306 -14.26 17.37 -16.44
N GLN A 307 -14.33 18.41 -15.61
CA GLN A 307 -13.26 19.39 -15.43
C GLN A 307 -12.56 19.12 -14.11
N ARG A 308 -11.36 18.54 -14.18
CA ARG A 308 -10.58 18.14 -13.02
C ARG A 308 -9.65 19.25 -12.56
N ASN A 309 -9.68 19.54 -11.27
CA ASN A 309 -8.73 20.38 -10.54
C ASN A 309 -8.23 19.69 -9.26
N ALA A 310 -7.27 20.30 -8.57
CA ALA A 310 -6.64 19.71 -7.38
C ALA A 310 -7.67 19.32 -6.29
N ILE A 311 -8.73 20.11 -6.11
CA ILE A 311 -9.78 19.87 -5.10
C ILE A 311 -10.64 18.65 -5.48
N SER A 312 -11.09 18.56 -6.73
CA SER A 312 -11.85 17.41 -7.22
C SER A 312 -11.02 16.13 -7.23
N ASP A 313 -9.74 16.22 -7.60
CA ASP A 313 -8.81 15.10 -7.59
C ASP A 313 -8.59 14.60 -6.18
N LEU A 314 -8.38 15.51 -5.23
CA LEU A 314 -8.17 15.14 -3.84
C LEU A 314 -9.41 14.50 -3.20
N GLY A 315 -10.60 15.08 -3.42
CA GLY A 315 -11.84 14.51 -2.91
C GLY A 315 -12.19 13.16 -3.55
N GLY A 316 -11.95 13.02 -4.86
CA GLY A 316 -12.07 11.74 -5.56
C GLY A 316 -11.06 10.72 -5.07
N ALA A 317 -9.80 11.13 -4.83
CA ALA A 317 -8.75 10.27 -4.30
C ALA A 317 -9.15 9.70 -2.94
N GLU A 318 -9.72 10.52 -2.05
CA GLU A 318 -10.17 10.07 -0.74
C GLU A 318 -11.34 9.07 -0.84
N ALA A 319 -12.32 9.32 -1.71
CA ALA A 319 -13.40 8.34 -1.94
C ALA A 319 -12.89 7.03 -2.53
N ALA A 320 -11.97 7.08 -3.50
CA ALA A 320 -11.34 5.89 -4.06
C ALA A 320 -10.52 5.13 -3.02
N LEU A 321 -9.82 5.83 -2.11
CA LEU A 321 -9.06 5.22 -1.02
C LEU A 321 -9.99 4.45 -0.07
N LEU A 322 -11.10 5.08 0.33
CA LEU A 322 -12.12 4.45 1.16
C LEU A 322 -12.76 3.25 0.47
N ALA A 323 -12.93 3.33 -0.84
CA ALA A 323 -13.44 2.24 -1.66
C ALA A 323 -12.35 1.25 -2.10
N GLY A 324 -11.16 1.28 -1.48
CA GLY A 324 -10.06 0.34 -1.73
C GLY A 324 -9.53 0.32 -3.15
N ASP A 325 -9.96 1.24 -4.00
CA ASP A 325 -9.42 1.43 -5.35
C ASP A 325 -8.14 2.26 -5.25
N TRP A 326 -7.09 1.62 -4.72
CA TRP A 326 -5.80 2.26 -4.49
C TRP A 326 -5.19 2.76 -5.80
N ARG A 327 -5.37 2.04 -6.92
CA ARG A 327 -4.82 2.44 -8.21
C ARG A 327 -5.39 3.79 -8.63
N ARG A 328 -6.72 3.92 -8.61
CA ARG A 328 -7.39 5.18 -8.95
C ARG A 328 -7.11 6.27 -7.91
N SER A 329 -7.12 5.90 -6.63
CA SER A 329 -6.81 6.82 -5.54
C SER A 329 -5.42 7.43 -5.66
N ARG A 330 -4.39 6.63 -5.97
CA ARG A 330 -3.02 7.11 -6.21
C ARG A 330 -2.92 8.01 -7.43
N ALA A 331 -3.55 7.63 -8.54
CA ALA A 331 -3.56 8.46 -9.75
C ALA A 331 -4.19 9.83 -9.47
N LEU A 332 -5.31 9.85 -8.76
CA LEU A 332 -6.00 11.07 -8.33
C LEU A 332 -5.17 11.89 -7.32
N LEU A 333 -4.57 11.25 -6.32
CA LEU A 333 -3.68 11.91 -5.36
C LEU A 333 -2.49 12.55 -6.06
N THR A 334 -1.84 11.83 -6.97
CA THR A 334 -0.71 12.34 -7.77
C THR A 334 -1.15 13.52 -8.63
N ALA A 335 -2.32 13.41 -9.26
CA ALA A 335 -2.88 14.49 -10.07
C ALA A 335 -3.19 15.74 -9.21
N ALA A 336 -3.66 15.57 -7.98
CA ALA A 336 -3.83 16.65 -7.01
C ALA A 336 -2.49 17.24 -6.57
N HIS A 337 -1.50 16.40 -6.27
CA HIS A 337 -0.15 16.79 -5.89
C HIS A 337 0.54 17.62 -6.98
N ASN A 338 0.52 17.15 -8.24
CA ASN A 338 1.18 17.84 -9.36
C ASN A 338 0.55 19.20 -9.68
N ARG A 339 -0.76 19.35 -9.40
CA ARG A 339 -1.44 20.65 -9.53
C ARG A 339 -1.21 21.55 -8.34
N LEU A 340 -1.05 21.00 -7.14
CA LEU A 340 -0.91 21.79 -5.92
C LEU A 340 0.13 21.17 -4.98
N PRO A 341 1.43 21.25 -5.34
CA PRO A 341 2.50 20.66 -4.56
C PRO A 341 2.55 21.25 -3.15
N GLY A 342 2.84 20.41 -2.15
CA GLY A 342 2.93 20.82 -0.74
C GLY A 342 1.62 21.21 -0.08
N PHE A 343 0.48 21.00 -0.74
CA PHE A 343 -0.82 21.24 -0.12
C PHE A 343 -1.08 20.27 1.04
N LEU A 344 -1.34 20.81 2.21
CA LEU A 344 -1.52 20.04 3.44
C LEU A 344 -2.61 18.98 3.36
N ASP A 345 -3.73 19.23 2.68
CA ASP A 345 -4.78 18.21 2.57
C ASP A 345 -4.37 17.05 1.64
N THR A 346 -3.49 17.29 0.67
CA THR A 346 -2.86 16.24 -0.17
C THR A 346 -1.90 15.40 0.67
N ILE A 347 -1.02 16.04 1.45
CA ILE A 347 -0.08 15.35 2.34
C ILE A 347 -0.84 14.54 3.41
N ASP A 348 -1.89 15.12 3.99
CA ASP A 348 -2.76 14.43 4.95
C ASP A 348 -3.42 13.19 4.33
N LEU A 349 -3.93 13.28 3.09
CA LEU A 349 -4.46 12.10 2.39
C LEU A 349 -3.37 11.06 2.09
N ALA A 350 -2.22 11.49 1.58
CA ALA A 350 -1.08 10.62 1.29
C ALA A 350 -0.66 9.80 2.52
N SER A 351 -0.68 10.42 3.70
CA SER A 351 -0.32 9.77 4.97
C SER A 351 -1.27 8.63 5.35
N ARG A 352 -2.51 8.67 4.87
CA ARG A 352 -3.54 7.66 5.19
C ARG A 352 -3.48 6.43 4.31
N PHE A 353 -2.68 6.44 3.23
CA PHE A 353 -2.41 5.22 2.49
C PHE A 353 -1.71 4.24 3.42
N THR A 354 -2.17 2.99 3.42
CA THR A 354 -1.45 1.92 4.11
C THR A 354 -0.10 1.70 3.44
N PRO A 355 0.92 1.17 4.13
CA PRO A 355 2.23 0.93 3.52
C PRO A 355 2.17 0.12 2.21
N GLN A 356 1.23 -0.83 2.10
CA GLN A 356 1.02 -1.64 0.89
C GLN A 356 0.37 -0.87 -0.27
N ALA A 357 -0.31 0.23 0.03
CA ALA A 357 -0.99 1.08 -0.94
C ALA A 357 -0.12 2.26 -1.37
N ARG A 358 0.99 2.55 -0.68
CA ARG A 358 1.93 3.62 -1.06
C ARG A 358 2.79 3.15 -2.23
N ASP A 359 2.94 4.00 -3.25
CA ASP A 359 4.02 3.90 -4.22
C ASP A 359 4.91 5.14 -4.09
N ALA A 360 5.92 5.23 -4.94
CA ALA A 360 6.86 6.35 -4.93
C ALA A 360 6.20 7.72 -5.14
N LEU A 361 5.09 7.82 -5.88
CA LEU A 361 4.36 9.09 -6.05
C LEU A 361 3.63 9.48 -4.77
N VAL A 362 3.08 8.50 -4.03
CA VAL A 362 2.54 8.76 -2.69
C VAL A 362 3.65 9.16 -1.72
N TYR A 363 4.84 8.55 -1.80
CA TYR A 363 6.00 8.94 -0.98
C TYR A 363 6.53 10.33 -1.35
N GLU A 364 6.61 10.67 -2.63
CA GLU A 364 6.96 12.02 -3.09
C GLU A 364 6.01 13.06 -2.51
N ALA A 365 4.70 12.79 -2.54
CA ALA A 365 3.71 13.65 -1.90
C ALA A 365 3.87 13.75 -0.37
N LEU A 366 4.40 12.72 0.31
CA LEU A 366 4.67 12.72 1.74
C LEU A 366 5.95 13.46 2.12
N GLU A 367 6.96 13.39 1.27
CA GLU A 367 8.28 14.01 1.47
C GLU A 367 8.28 15.50 1.10
N PHE A 368 7.27 15.95 0.36
CA PHE A 368 7.14 17.33 -0.05
C PHE A 368 6.95 18.29 1.14
N GLU A 369 7.71 19.39 1.14
CA GLU A 369 7.61 20.41 2.19
C GLU A 369 6.25 21.13 2.14
N PRO A 370 5.47 21.13 3.24
CA PRO A 370 4.20 21.81 3.27
C PRO A 370 4.33 23.30 2.94
N THR A 371 3.48 23.82 2.05
CA THR A 371 3.50 25.25 1.66
C THR A 371 3.06 26.20 2.77
N ALA A 372 2.44 25.66 3.82
CA ALA A 372 1.97 26.40 4.98
C ALA A 372 2.35 25.68 6.26
N SER A 373 2.54 26.44 7.34
CA SER A 373 2.59 25.85 8.68
C SER A 373 1.21 25.27 9.01
N GLY A 374 1.06 23.96 8.85
CA GLY A 374 -0.19 23.27 9.15
C GLY A 374 -0.62 23.50 10.59
N LEU A 375 -1.94 23.42 10.84
CA LEU A 375 -2.44 23.50 12.21
C LEU A 375 -1.88 22.33 13.03
N ALA A 376 -1.65 22.56 14.32
CA ALA A 376 -0.95 21.59 15.17
C ALA A 376 -1.65 20.21 15.20
N HIS A 377 -2.98 20.15 15.14
CA HIS A 377 -3.70 18.87 15.07
C HIS A 377 -3.57 18.17 13.70
N GLU A 378 -3.46 18.93 12.59
CA GLU A 378 -3.23 18.35 11.25
C GLU A 378 -1.82 17.78 11.15
N ARG A 379 -0.83 18.53 11.64
CA ARG A 379 0.56 18.06 11.78
C ARG A 379 0.61 16.79 12.62
N ALA A 380 -0.14 16.73 13.73
CA ALA A 380 -0.19 15.53 14.54
C ALA A 380 -0.70 14.30 13.79
N ARG A 381 -1.72 14.44 12.95
CA ARG A 381 -2.22 13.32 12.12
C ARG A 381 -1.17 12.84 11.13
N PHE A 382 -0.54 13.78 10.42
CA PHE A 382 0.55 13.47 9.49
C PHE A 382 1.66 12.68 10.19
N LEU A 383 2.20 13.21 11.30
CA LEU A 383 3.27 12.59 12.07
C LEU A 383 2.87 11.21 12.61
N HIS A 384 1.63 11.06 13.08
CA HIS A 384 1.12 9.77 13.54
C HIS A 384 1.11 8.73 12.41
N ASN A 385 0.67 9.12 11.22
CA ASN A 385 0.56 8.25 10.05
C ASN A 385 1.91 7.93 9.38
N THR A 386 2.95 8.70 9.70
CA THR A 386 4.36 8.43 9.33
C THR A 386 5.16 7.77 10.45
N ASN A 387 4.47 7.31 11.52
CA ASN A 387 5.05 6.65 12.70
C ASN A 387 5.96 7.55 13.59
N ASP A 388 5.91 8.87 13.44
CA ASP A 388 6.49 9.81 14.42
C ASP A 388 5.49 10.09 15.56
N TYR A 389 5.36 9.12 16.46
CA TYR A 389 4.39 9.19 17.55
C TYR A 389 4.69 10.28 18.58
N GLU A 390 5.98 10.56 18.85
CA GLU A 390 6.40 11.60 19.80
C GLU A 390 6.17 13.00 19.24
N GLY A 391 6.51 13.23 17.96
CA GLY A 391 6.18 14.46 17.26
C GLY A 391 4.67 14.66 17.18
N ALA A 392 3.91 13.59 16.92
CA ALA A 392 2.45 13.63 16.94
C ALA A 392 1.88 13.98 18.32
N SER A 393 2.44 13.46 19.41
CA SER A 393 2.04 13.84 20.77
C SER A 393 2.34 15.31 21.06
N SER A 394 3.55 15.77 20.73
CA SER A 394 3.97 17.15 20.91
C SER A 394 3.04 18.13 20.18
N ALA A 395 2.67 17.80 18.93
CA ALA A 395 1.75 18.59 18.14
C ALA A 395 0.30 18.58 18.69
N ARG A 396 -0.20 17.45 19.21
CA ARG A 396 -1.51 17.39 19.90
C ARG A 396 -1.54 18.26 21.16
N ARG A 397 -0.49 18.21 21.97
CA ARG A 397 -0.39 19.04 23.18
C ARG A 397 -0.36 20.52 22.85
N GLU A 398 0.35 20.90 21.78
CA GLU A 398 0.36 22.29 21.31
C GLU A 398 -1.02 22.76 20.86
N TRP A 399 -1.79 21.90 20.18
CA TRP A 399 -3.19 22.18 19.84
C TRP A 399 -4.04 22.39 21.10
N LEU A 400 -3.96 21.46 22.06
CA LEU A 400 -4.78 21.46 23.27
C LEU A 400 -4.48 22.64 24.21
N LYS A 401 -3.32 23.29 24.12
CA LYS A 401 -3.07 24.56 24.85
C LYS A 401 -4.03 25.68 24.42
N ARG A 402 -4.38 25.71 23.13
CA ARG A 402 -5.30 26.72 22.55
C ARG A 402 -6.74 26.24 22.51
N HIS A 403 -6.94 24.93 22.39
CA HIS A 403 -8.25 24.29 22.28
C HIS A 403 -8.43 23.21 23.36
N PRO A 404 -8.43 23.57 24.66
CA PRO A 404 -8.44 22.60 25.74
C PRO A 404 -9.66 21.68 25.74
N GLN A 405 -10.78 22.12 25.15
CA GLN A 405 -12.05 21.40 25.07
C GLN A 405 -12.17 20.47 23.84
N ASP A 406 -11.12 20.33 23.02
CA ASP A 406 -11.15 19.41 21.87
C ASP A 406 -11.00 17.95 22.32
N LEU A 407 -12.13 17.35 22.69
CA LEU A 407 -12.21 16.01 23.28
C LEU A 407 -11.59 14.94 22.37
N GLN A 408 -11.78 15.02 21.06
CA GLN A 408 -11.23 14.03 20.13
C GLN A 408 -9.70 14.06 20.12
N VAL A 409 -9.09 15.25 20.09
CA VAL A 409 -7.63 15.39 20.14
C VAL A 409 -7.09 14.98 21.51
N ALA A 410 -7.79 15.34 22.60
CA ALA A 410 -7.47 14.92 23.95
C ALA A 410 -7.52 13.39 24.11
N ALA A 411 -8.55 12.72 23.58
CA ALA A 411 -8.70 11.27 23.65
C ALA A 411 -7.63 10.53 22.82
N ASN A 412 -7.27 11.07 21.65
CA ASN A 412 -6.15 10.52 20.87
C ASN A 412 -4.85 10.60 21.68
N GLU A 413 -4.54 11.74 22.29
CA GLU A 413 -3.35 11.92 23.16
C GLU A 413 -3.40 11.04 24.41
N ALA A 414 -4.55 10.97 25.08
CA ALA A 414 -4.76 10.13 26.25
C ALA A 414 -4.54 8.64 25.93
N THR A 415 -5.02 8.18 24.76
CA THR A 415 -4.76 6.81 24.28
C THR A 415 -3.27 6.55 24.08
N TRP A 416 -2.54 7.50 23.50
CA TRP A 416 -1.09 7.38 23.34
C TRP A 416 -0.36 7.37 24.69
N LEU A 417 -0.79 8.22 25.64
CA LEU A 417 -0.21 8.28 26.98
C LEU A 417 -0.40 6.99 27.78
N VAL A 418 -1.56 6.34 27.64
CA VAL A 418 -1.82 5.03 28.26
C VAL A 418 -0.82 3.99 27.77
N ASN A 419 -0.57 3.92 26.46
CA ASN A 419 0.41 3.00 25.87
C ASN A 419 1.87 3.32 26.28
N MET A 420 2.09 4.42 26.99
CA MET A 420 3.39 4.86 27.52
C MET A 420 3.40 4.81 29.06
N ASP A 421 2.50 4.03 29.67
CA ASP A 421 2.33 3.90 31.13
C ASP A 421 2.02 5.21 31.87
N ARG A 422 1.46 6.22 31.19
CA ARG A 422 1.17 7.57 31.73
C ARG A 422 -0.33 7.80 31.95
N GLY A 423 -1.03 6.81 32.50
CA GLY A 423 -2.49 6.84 32.69
C GLY A 423 -3.02 8.02 33.51
N GLN A 424 -2.30 8.49 34.54
CA GLN A 424 -2.73 9.65 35.35
C GLN A 424 -2.74 10.96 34.56
N GLU A 425 -1.75 11.13 33.68
CA GLU A 425 -1.68 12.30 32.79
C GLU A 425 -2.78 12.23 31.74
N ALA A 426 -3.06 11.03 31.21
CA ALA A 426 -4.15 10.79 30.29
C ALA A 426 -5.53 11.15 30.89
N LEU A 427 -5.80 10.74 32.14
CA LEU A 427 -7.02 11.11 32.86
C LEU A 427 -7.12 12.62 33.12
N SER A 428 -6.00 13.24 33.49
CA SER A 428 -5.95 14.70 33.72
C SER A 428 -6.27 15.46 32.45
N LEU A 429 -5.74 14.99 31.31
CA LEU A 429 -5.98 15.59 30.00
C LEU A 429 -7.46 15.50 29.60
N LEU A 430 -8.07 14.32 29.75
CA LEU A 430 -9.49 14.12 29.44
C LEU A 430 -10.41 14.91 30.36
N SER A 431 -10.08 15.00 31.65
CA SER A 431 -10.85 15.80 32.62
C SER A 431 -10.83 17.29 32.27
N ALA A 432 -9.71 17.78 31.73
CA ALA A 432 -9.61 19.15 31.25
C ALA A 432 -10.42 19.40 29.97
N ALA A 433 -10.53 18.39 29.10
CA ALA A 433 -11.28 18.48 27.84
C ALA A 433 -12.79 18.34 28.02
N ALA A 434 -13.24 17.61 29.04
CA ALA A 434 -14.65 17.41 29.36
C ALA A 434 -14.94 17.78 30.83
N PRO A 435 -14.79 19.05 31.25
CA PRO A 435 -14.90 19.45 32.66
C PRO A 435 -16.30 19.25 33.24
N GLU A 436 -17.33 19.19 32.39
CA GLU A 436 -18.72 18.96 32.79
C GLU A 436 -19.02 17.48 33.08
N GLN A 437 -18.11 16.57 32.72
CA GLN A 437 -18.26 15.14 32.91
C GLN A 437 -17.16 14.65 33.85
N PRO A 438 -17.47 14.34 35.13
CA PRO A 438 -16.47 13.73 35.99
C PRO A 438 -15.98 12.45 35.31
N MET A 439 -14.67 12.36 35.07
CA MET A 439 -14.06 11.21 34.41
C MET A 439 -14.20 9.95 35.28
N GLN A 440 -15.30 9.23 35.09
CA GLN A 440 -15.59 7.93 35.65
C GLN A 440 -15.33 6.85 34.59
N MET A 441 -14.92 5.66 35.03
CA MET A 441 -14.64 4.52 34.16
C MET A 441 -15.46 3.33 34.66
N PRO A 442 -16.43 2.81 33.89
CA PRO A 442 -16.82 3.23 32.54
C PRO A 442 -17.41 4.67 32.49
N PRO A 443 -17.32 5.37 31.34
CA PRO A 443 -17.91 6.70 31.18
C PRO A 443 -19.45 6.63 31.16
N GLU A 444 -20.12 7.62 31.74
CA GLU A 444 -21.58 7.75 31.72
C GLU A 444 -22.12 8.36 30.40
N SER A 445 -21.25 9.02 29.64
CA SER A 445 -21.57 9.62 28.34
C SER A 445 -21.61 8.57 27.22
N ASP A 446 -22.42 8.81 26.18
CA ASP A 446 -22.41 8.04 24.95
C ASP A 446 -21.28 8.46 23.98
N ASP A 447 -20.39 9.38 24.38
CA ASP A 447 -19.34 9.91 23.51
C ASP A 447 -18.28 8.84 23.16
N PRO A 448 -18.10 8.52 21.86
CA PRO A 448 -17.21 7.44 21.44
C PRO A 448 -15.73 7.69 21.78
N ASP A 449 -15.27 8.93 21.91
CA ASP A 449 -13.87 9.23 22.21
C ASP A 449 -13.49 8.89 23.66
N LEU A 450 -14.42 9.07 24.60
CA LEU A 450 -14.26 8.61 25.99
C LEU A 450 -14.25 7.09 26.08
N TRP A 451 -15.14 6.43 25.34
CA TRP A 451 -15.18 4.96 25.27
C TRP A 451 -13.93 4.36 24.62
N ARG A 452 -13.36 5.02 23.60
CA ARG A 452 -12.08 4.63 23.00
C ARG A 452 -10.97 4.62 24.06
N TYR A 453 -10.85 5.69 24.83
CA TYR A 453 -9.89 5.75 25.92
C TYR A 453 -10.12 4.63 26.96
N TYR A 454 -11.37 4.41 27.38
CA TYR A 454 -11.70 3.37 28.36
C TYR A 454 -11.32 1.96 27.88
N ILE A 455 -11.60 1.65 26.61
CA ILE A 455 -11.20 0.38 26.00
C ILE A 455 -9.67 0.24 25.98
N ALA A 456 -8.94 1.28 25.52
CA ALA A 456 -7.49 1.24 25.44
C ALA A 456 -6.83 1.06 26.81
N SER A 457 -7.25 1.84 27.81
CA SER A 457 -6.74 1.72 29.18
C SER A 457 -7.07 0.37 29.84
N SER A 458 -8.22 -0.22 29.53
CA SER A 458 -8.57 -1.56 30.01
C SER A 458 -7.69 -2.65 29.38
N ALA A 459 -7.33 -2.49 28.10
CA ALA A 459 -6.48 -3.43 27.38
C ALA A 459 -5.01 -3.36 27.81
N GLU A 460 -4.50 -2.18 28.16
CA GLU A 460 -3.09 -1.97 28.56
C GLU A 460 -2.68 -2.81 29.78
N SER A 461 -3.64 -3.11 30.67
CA SER A 461 -3.41 -3.99 31.82
C SER A 461 -2.99 -5.42 31.44
N GLY A 462 -3.09 -5.81 30.17
CA GLY A 462 -2.95 -7.17 29.67
C GLY A 462 -4.07 -8.10 30.13
N ASN A 463 -5.03 -7.60 30.92
CA ASN A 463 -6.16 -8.37 31.41
C ASN A 463 -7.22 -8.48 30.30
N ARG A 464 -7.21 -9.62 29.62
CA ARG A 464 -8.20 -9.98 28.59
C ARG A 464 -9.65 -9.79 29.06
N GLU A 465 -9.98 -10.16 30.29
CA GLU A 465 -11.35 -10.06 30.81
C GLU A 465 -11.79 -8.60 30.97
N ALA A 466 -10.88 -7.73 31.45
CA ALA A 466 -11.13 -6.30 31.56
C ALA A 466 -11.34 -5.67 30.18
N ALA A 467 -10.47 -5.96 29.22
CA ALA A 467 -10.59 -5.47 27.84
C ALA A 467 -11.93 -5.88 27.19
N LEU A 468 -12.31 -7.16 27.31
CA LEU A 468 -13.57 -7.66 26.76
C LEU A 468 -14.80 -7.07 27.46
N THR A 469 -14.72 -6.84 28.78
CA THR A 469 -15.80 -6.19 29.53
C THR A 469 -15.98 -4.74 29.08
N ALA A 470 -14.88 -4.00 28.92
CA ALA A 470 -14.91 -2.62 28.44
C ALA A 470 -15.48 -2.52 27.02
N ILE A 471 -15.08 -3.43 26.12
CA ILE A 471 -15.59 -3.48 24.75
C ILE A 471 -17.10 -3.77 24.73
N ARG A 472 -17.58 -4.75 25.51
CA ARG A 472 -19.02 -5.04 25.57
C ARG A 472 -19.82 -3.84 26.07
N ALA A 473 -19.37 -3.20 27.14
CA ALA A 473 -20.00 -2.00 27.67
C ALA A 473 -20.05 -0.87 26.62
N ALA A 474 -18.94 -0.64 25.90
CA ALA A 474 -18.89 0.36 24.84
C ALA A 474 -19.86 0.06 23.70
N LEU A 475 -19.96 -1.21 23.27
CA LEU A 475 -20.87 -1.61 22.19
C LEU A 475 -22.35 -1.48 22.57
N GLU A 476 -22.67 -1.44 23.87
CA GLU A 476 -24.02 -1.28 24.41
C GLU A 476 -24.39 0.18 24.69
N GLN A 477 -23.43 0.98 25.18
CA GLN A 477 -23.70 2.32 25.74
C GLN A 477 -23.18 3.46 24.88
N ALA A 478 -22.11 3.25 24.09
CA ALA A 478 -21.55 4.30 23.26
C ALA A 478 -22.36 4.49 21.98
N ARG A 479 -22.39 5.73 21.48
CA ARG A 479 -22.79 5.99 20.11
C ARG A 479 -21.81 5.28 19.17
N GLU A 480 -22.35 4.56 18.18
CA GLU A 480 -21.51 3.90 17.18
C GLU A 480 -20.64 4.93 16.45
N ASP A 481 -19.35 4.61 16.34
CA ASP A 481 -18.37 5.40 15.64
C ASP A 481 -17.31 4.48 15.01
N ALA A 482 -16.79 4.88 13.86
CA ALA A 482 -15.81 4.07 13.12
C ALA A 482 -14.45 3.98 13.85
N ALA A 483 -14.00 5.03 14.55
CA ALA A 483 -12.75 4.96 15.30
C ALA A 483 -12.92 4.07 16.55
N LEU A 484 -14.06 4.15 17.24
CA LEU A 484 -14.41 3.28 18.36
C LEU A 484 -14.47 1.80 17.93
N LEU A 485 -15.26 1.48 16.92
CA LEU A 485 -15.41 0.11 16.44
C LEU A 485 -14.08 -0.43 15.87
N GLY A 486 -13.27 0.42 15.24
CA GLY A 486 -11.94 0.05 14.74
C GLY A 486 -10.98 -0.32 15.86
N MET A 487 -10.96 0.48 16.94
CA MET A 487 -10.16 0.20 18.12
C MET A 487 -10.62 -1.09 18.82
N ALA A 488 -11.94 -1.26 19.02
CA ALA A 488 -12.51 -2.47 19.57
C ALA A 488 -12.14 -3.70 18.72
N SER A 489 -12.27 -3.61 17.40
CA SER A 489 -11.92 -4.67 16.45
C SER A 489 -10.43 -5.06 16.56
N ARG A 490 -9.52 -4.09 16.64
CA ARG A 490 -8.08 -4.36 16.83
C ARG A 490 -7.82 -5.10 18.15
N ILE A 491 -8.35 -4.62 19.27
CA ILE A 491 -8.11 -5.25 20.59
C ILE A 491 -8.75 -6.64 20.67
N LEU A 492 -9.92 -6.86 20.04
CA LEU A 492 -10.49 -8.20 19.91
C LEU A 492 -9.61 -9.13 19.08
N ALA A 493 -8.96 -8.62 18.03
CA ALA A 493 -8.01 -9.36 17.23
C ALA A 493 -6.76 -9.74 18.03
N ASP A 494 -6.19 -8.79 18.79
CA ASP A 494 -5.01 -9.00 19.64
C ASP A 494 -5.27 -10.05 20.74
N HIS A 495 -6.52 -10.16 21.22
CA HIS A 495 -6.95 -11.14 22.21
C HIS A 495 -7.66 -12.38 21.62
N GLU A 496 -7.62 -12.57 20.29
CA GLU A 496 -8.25 -13.70 19.58
C GLU A 496 -9.71 -13.98 20.05
N ALA A 497 -10.49 -12.91 20.24
CA ALA A 497 -11.89 -12.98 20.70
C ALA A 497 -12.85 -13.25 19.52
N CYS A 498 -12.72 -14.45 18.95
CA CYS A 498 -13.31 -14.81 17.66
C CYS A 498 -14.84 -14.93 17.63
N ASP A 499 -15.51 -14.95 18.79
CA ASP A 499 -16.97 -14.93 18.92
C ASP A 499 -17.57 -13.53 18.67
N LEU A 500 -16.82 -12.48 19.02
CA LEU A 500 -17.25 -11.08 18.92
C LEU A 500 -16.63 -10.34 17.74
N LEU A 501 -15.38 -10.66 17.40
CA LEU A 501 -14.59 -9.96 16.40
C LEU A 501 -15.28 -9.83 15.02
N PRO A 502 -15.84 -10.88 14.40
CA PRO A 502 -16.54 -10.76 13.12
C PRO A 502 -17.70 -9.77 13.13
N LYS A 503 -18.45 -9.71 14.24
CA LYS A 503 -19.60 -8.80 14.39
C LYS A 503 -19.15 -7.35 14.47
N VAL A 504 -18.13 -7.08 15.28
CA VAL A 504 -17.58 -5.73 15.47
C VAL A 504 -16.87 -5.25 14.21
N ALA A 505 -16.06 -6.11 13.58
CA ALA A 505 -15.41 -5.81 12.30
C ALA A 505 -16.44 -5.50 11.20
N SER A 506 -17.55 -6.23 11.15
CA SER A 506 -18.62 -5.99 10.17
C SER A 506 -19.28 -4.62 10.38
N ARG A 507 -19.66 -4.28 11.63
CA ARG A 507 -20.18 -2.95 11.96
C ARG A 507 -19.18 -1.85 11.61
N TRP A 508 -17.91 -2.06 11.96
CA TRP A 508 -16.83 -1.14 11.62
C TRP A 508 -16.70 -0.92 10.11
N PHE A 509 -16.69 -2.00 9.32
CA PHE A 509 -16.67 -1.92 7.86
C PHE A 509 -17.90 -1.20 7.32
N SER A 510 -19.10 -1.50 7.85
CA SER A 510 -20.35 -0.84 7.45
C SER A 510 -20.38 0.67 7.74
N MET A 511 -19.49 1.16 8.61
CA MET A 511 -19.28 2.59 8.86
C MET A 511 -18.10 3.16 8.06
N ARG A 512 -16.96 2.47 8.03
CA ARG A 512 -15.66 2.97 7.53
C ARG A 512 -15.42 2.69 6.04
N GLY A 513 -15.91 1.56 5.53
CA GLY A 513 -15.66 1.10 4.16
C GLY A 513 -14.30 0.49 3.91
N ASP A 514 -13.42 0.45 4.92
CA ASP A 514 -12.05 -0.06 4.79
C ASP A 514 -12.04 -1.60 4.82
N SER A 515 -12.10 -2.23 3.65
CA SER A 515 -12.02 -3.69 3.54
C SER A 515 -10.71 -4.27 4.07
N ASN A 516 -9.65 -3.47 4.10
CA ASN A 516 -8.29 -3.95 4.31
C ASN A 516 -8.01 -4.04 5.78
N GLY A 517 -8.38 -2.99 6.52
CA GLY A 517 -8.49 -3.11 7.96
C GLY A 517 -9.49 -4.19 8.36
N PHE A 518 -10.55 -4.45 7.58
CA PHE A 518 -11.56 -5.46 7.92
C PHE A 518 -10.97 -6.86 7.84
N ALA A 519 -10.34 -7.18 6.70
CA ALA A 519 -9.64 -8.44 6.50
C ALA A 519 -8.48 -8.60 7.49
N ARG A 520 -7.72 -7.54 7.75
CA ARG A 520 -6.59 -7.55 8.70
C ARG A 520 -7.06 -7.85 10.12
N HIS A 521 -8.08 -7.14 10.61
CA HIS A 521 -8.60 -7.38 11.96
C HIS A 521 -9.15 -8.81 12.09
N LEU A 522 -9.75 -9.38 11.05
CA LEU A 522 -10.30 -10.73 11.08
C LEU A 522 -9.28 -11.86 10.94
N SER A 523 -8.09 -11.56 10.44
CA SER A 523 -7.07 -12.57 10.11
C SER A 523 -6.66 -13.51 11.25
N PRO A 524 -6.71 -13.13 12.55
CA PRO A 524 -6.44 -14.08 13.63
C PRO A 524 -7.54 -15.13 13.83
N CYS A 525 -8.76 -14.87 13.40
CA CYS A 525 -9.94 -15.66 13.75
C CYS A 525 -10.57 -16.43 12.60
N ILE A 526 -10.48 -15.92 11.38
CA ILE A 526 -11.06 -16.56 10.20
C ILE A 526 -10.09 -16.52 9.02
N SER A 527 -10.27 -17.45 8.09
CA SER A 527 -9.48 -17.46 6.86
C SER A 527 -9.79 -16.23 6.01
N SER A 528 -8.81 -15.79 5.21
CA SER A 528 -9.01 -14.72 4.22
C SER A 528 -10.23 -15.02 3.34
N ARG A 529 -10.39 -16.26 2.87
CA ARG A 529 -11.54 -16.67 2.03
C ARG A 529 -12.89 -16.38 2.70
N GLU A 530 -12.99 -16.65 3.99
CA GLU A 530 -14.19 -16.39 4.78
C GLU A 530 -14.42 -14.89 4.98
N ALA A 531 -13.36 -14.12 5.26
CA ALA A 531 -13.43 -12.67 5.33
C ALA A 531 -13.92 -12.05 3.99
N ALA A 532 -13.43 -12.52 2.83
CA ALA A 532 -13.95 -12.10 1.53
C ALA A 532 -15.43 -12.41 1.36
N HIS A 533 -15.88 -13.58 1.81
CA HIS A 533 -17.29 -13.94 1.73
C HIS A 533 -18.16 -13.03 2.60
N GLN A 534 -17.74 -12.72 3.83
CA GLN A 534 -18.44 -11.77 4.70
C GLN A 534 -18.48 -10.37 4.08
N LEU A 535 -17.34 -9.90 3.58
CA LEU A 535 -17.21 -8.60 2.92
C LEU A 535 -18.13 -8.49 1.68
N LYS A 536 -18.23 -9.56 0.88
CA LYS A 536 -19.12 -9.61 -0.29
C LYS A 536 -20.57 -9.31 0.10
N ASN A 537 -21.02 -9.83 1.24
CA ASN A 537 -22.39 -9.59 1.72
C ASN A 537 -22.56 -8.16 2.26
N LEU A 538 -21.56 -7.62 2.95
CA LEU A 538 -21.60 -6.25 3.48
C LEU A 538 -21.50 -5.18 2.38
N ARG A 539 -20.96 -5.54 1.19
CA ARG A 539 -20.78 -4.61 0.07
C ARG A 539 -22.11 -4.11 -0.51
N GLU A 540 -23.18 -4.89 -0.46
CA GLU A 540 -24.47 -4.46 -1.04
C GLU A 540 -24.94 -3.12 -0.44
N ASP A 541 -24.65 -2.91 0.85
CA ASP A 541 -24.93 -1.65 1.57
C ASP A 541 -24.01 -0.49 1.17
N TRP A 542 -22.89 -0.81 0.52
CA TRP A 542 -21.83 0.10 0.08
C TRP A 542 -21.81 0.24 -1.46
N GLY A 543 -22.84 -0.14 -2.22
CA GLY A 543 -22.98 0.14 -3.67
C GLY A 543 -21.74 -0.09 -4.59
N PRO A 544 -21.69 0.56 -5.77
CA PRO A 544 -20.79 0.15 -6.87
C PRO A 544 -19.33 0.59 -6.76
N LEU A 545 -18.95 1.43 -5.78
CA LEU A 545 -17.65 2.15 -5.79
C LEU A 545 -16.39 1.30 -5.59
N GLY A 546 -16.47 -0.02 -5.43
CA GLY A 546 -15.27 -0.84 -5.51
C GLY A 546 -15.57 -2.19 -6.15
N ASP A 547 -14.81 -2.55 -7.17
CA ASP A 547 -14.91 -3.83 -7.87
C ASP A 547 -14.67 -5.02 -6.91
N ILE A 548 -15.53 -6.04 -6.96
CA ILE A 548 -15.35 -7.30 -6.20
C ILE A 548 -13.95 -7.86 -6.42
N GLU A 549 -13.34 -7.68 -7.58
CA GLU A 549 -12.00 -8.19 -7.86
C GLU A 549 -10.88 -7.32 -7.28
N ALA A 550 -11.08 -6.00 -7.14
CA ALA A 550 -10.20 -5.11 -6.38
C ALA A 550 -10.24 -5.37 -4.86
N TRP A 551 -11.29 -6.03 -4.37
CA TRP A 551 -11.44 -6.42 -2.96
C TRP A 551 -11.03 -7.86 -2.68
N THR A 552 -11.42 -8.78 -3.57
CA THR A 552 -10.89 -10.14 -3.61
C THR A 552 -9.38 -10.07 -3.80
N ALA A 553 -8.87 -9.00 -4.39
CA ALA A 553 -7.46 -8.67 -4.43
C ALA A 553 -6.73 -8.65 -3.11
N LEU A 554 -7.41 -8.14 -2.09
CA LEU A 554 -6.79 -7.64 -0.89
C LEU A 554 -6.90 -8.67 0.22
N VAL A 555 -8.02 -9.39 0.22
CA VAL A 555 -8.13 -10.70 0.86
C VAL A 555 -7.18 -11.72 0.21
N ARG A 556 -7.02 -11.67 -1.12
CA ARG A 556 -5.94 -12.39 -1.80
C ARG A 556 -4.60 -11.67 -1.67
N ALA A 557 -4.43 -10.49 -1.06
CA ALA A 557 -3.14 -9.76 -1.11
C ALA A 557 -2.07 -10.36 -0.21
N GLY A 558 -2.47 -11.07 0.85
CA GLY A 558 -1.60 -12.04 1.54
C GLY A 558 -1.16 -13.21 0.63
N HIS A 559 -1.75 -13.31 -0.57
CA HIS A 559 -1.46 -14.25 -1.65
C HIS A 559 -1.32 -13.58 -3.03
N ARG A 560 -1.19 -12.23 -3.14
CA ARG A 560 -1.12 -11.56 -4.44
C ARG A 560 0.35 -11.43 -4.80
N PRO A 561 0.77 -12.10 -5.88
CA PRO A 561 2.14 -12.03 -6.39
C PRO A 561 2.67 -10.60 -6.49
N PHE A 562 1.79 -9.66 -6.86
CA PHE A 562 2.16 -8.29 -7.22
C PHE A 562 2.30 -7.32 -6.05
N ALA A 563 1.55 -7.50 -4.95
CA ALA A 563 1.75 -6.68 -3.75
C ALA A 563 3.10 -7.03 -3.09
N LEU A 564 3.44 -8.33 -3.10
CA LEU A 564 4.78 -8.81 -2.71
C LEU A 564 5.84 -8.27 -3.67
N LEU A 565 5.59 -8.31 -4.99
CA LEU A 565 6.52 -7.78 -6.00
C LEU A 565 6.93 -6.33 -5.72
N TYR A 566 5.98 -5.42 -5.52
CA TYR A 566 6.30 -4.01 -5.35
C TYR A 566 7.09 -3.77 -4.08
N ARG A 567 6.59 -4.27 -2.94
CA ARG A 567 7.30 -4.17 -1.66
C ARG A 567 8.72 -4.75 -1.74
N ASP A 568 8.85 -5.95 -2.29
CA ASP A 568 10.12 -6.64 -2.34
C ASP A 568 11.11 -5.94 -3.28
N LEU A 569 10.65 -5.39 -4.41
CA LEU A 569 11.49 -4.57 -5.28
C LEU A 569 11.88 -3.24 -4.61
N ASP A 570 10.98 -2.61 -3.84
CA ASP A 570 11.31 -1.39 -3.08
C ASP A 570 12.44 -1.70 -2.07
N LEU A 571 12.40 -2.87 -1.40
CA LEU A 571 13.49 -3.33 -0.52
C LEU A 571 14.82 -3.54 -1.26
N VAL A 572 14.79 -3.98 -2.53
CA VAL A 572 16.00 -4.09 -3.34
C VAL A 572 16.57 -2.71 -3.67
N ILE A 573 15.70 -1.75 -4.02
CA ILE A 573 16.11 -0.36 -4.30
C ILE A 573 16.72 0.26 -3.05
N ASP A 574 16.13 0.05 -1.88
CA ASP A 574 16.68 0.54 -0.62
C ASP A 574 18.05 -0.07 -0.31
N ALA A 575 18.21 -1.39 -0.51
CA ALA A 575 19.49 -2.06 -0.34
C ALA A 575 20.56 -1.56 -1.33
N ALA A 576 20.17 -1.22 -2.57
CA ALA A 576 21.04 -0.62 -3.56
C ALA A 576 21.46 0.80 -3.16
N ARG A 577 20.49 1.64 -2.75
CA ARG A 577 20.72 3.02 -2.32
C ARG A 577 21.69 3.10 -1.14
N GLN A 578 21.61 2.17 -0.18
CA GLN A 578 22.51 2.10 0.98
C GLN A 578 23.99 1.93 0.60
N VAL A 579 24.29 1.34 -0.55
CA VAL A 579 25.66 1.13 -1.05
C VAL A 579 25.98 1.99 -2.27
N GLY A 580 25.09 2.94 -2.62
CA GLY A 580 25.26 3.81 -3.78
C GLY A 580 25.15 3.11 -5.14
N ALA A 581 24.55 1.92 -5.20
CA ALA A 581 24.41 1.16 -6.44
C ALA A 581 23.28 1.69 -7.31
N GLN A 582 23.49 1.67 -8.63
CA GLN A 582 22.43 1.85 -9.63
C GLN A 582 21.60 0.56 -9.76
N VAL A 583 20.32 0.70 -10.15
CA VAL A 583 19.43 -0.45 -10.36
C VAL A 583 18.94 -0.48 -11.81
N LEU A 584 19.17 -1.60 -12.49
CA LEU A 584 18.59 -1.92 -13.79
C LEU A 584 17.54 -3.03 -13.62
N LEU A 585 16.27 -2.67 -13.81
CA LEU A 585 15.15 -3.59 -13.82
C LEU A 585 14.86 -4.07 -15.25
N LEU A 586 14.71 -5.38 -15.40
CA LEU A 586 14.41 -6.05 -16.67
C LEU A 586 13.03 -6.71 -16.61
N ASN A 587 12.40 -6.87 -17.77
CA ASN A 587 11.26 -7.78 -17.94
C ASN A 587 11.65 -9.04 -18.72
N TYR A 588 10.67 -9.87 -19.04
CA TYR A 588 10.87 -11.16 -19.68
C TYR A 588 10.67 -11.05 -21.20
N PRO A 589 11.61 -11.52 -22.04
CA PRO A 589 11.45 -11.50 -23.49
C PRO A 589 10.57 -12.65 -24.01
N ASN A 590 9.78 -13.34 -23.18
CA ASN A 590 8.95 -14.44 -23.65
C ASN A 590 7.53 -13.91 -24.00
N PRO A 591 6.97 -14.24 -25.17
CA PRO A 591 5.69 -13.68 -25.63
C PRO A 591 4.45 -14.29 -24.96
N SER A 592 4.60 -15.17 -23.96
CA SER A 592 3.47 -15.74 -23.22
C SER A 592 2.68 -14.66 -22.49
N GLU A 593 1.36 -14.85 -22.41
CA GLU A 593 0.40 -13.93 -21.77
C GLU A 593 0.86 -13.42 -20.39
N ASP A 594 1.33 -14.32 -19.52
CA ASP A 594 1.78 -13.98 -18.16
C ASP A 594 2.92 -12.96 -18.14
N HIS A 595 3.88 -13.11 -19.05
CA HIS A 595 5.03 -12.21 -19.16
C HIS A 595 4.64 -10.86 -19.75
N VAL A 596 3.59 -10.78 -20.58
CA VAL A 596 3.03 -9.52 -21.09
C VAL A 596 2.38 -8.73 -19.95
N VAL A 597 1.57 -9.40 -19.12
CA VAL A 597 0.96 -8.76 -17.94
C VAL A 597 2.05 -8.30 -16.97
N LEU A 598 3.06 -9.13 -16.72
CA LEU A 598 4.16 -8.79 -15.84
C LEU A 598 5.03 -7.65 -16.40
N ARG A 599 5.23 -7.56 -17.73
CA ARG A 599 5.84 -6.39 -18.37
C ARG A 599 5.11 -5.11 -17.99
N ASP A 600 3.79 -5.07 -18.15
CA ASP A 600 3.01 -3.85 -17.88
C ASP A 600 3.15 -3.43 -16.41
N ILE A 601 3.11 -4.41 -15.51
CA ILE A 601 3.27 -4.20 -14.08
C ILE A 601 4.68 -3.69 -13.72
N LEU A 602 5.73 -4.26 -14.33
CA LEU A 602 7.12 -3.85 -14.12
C LEU A 602 7.41 -2.49 -14.76
N SER A 603 6.79 -2.18 -15.90
CA SER A 603 6.88 -0.89 -16.57
C SER A 603 6.22 0.21 -15.74
N ASP A 604 5.00 -0.03 -15.25
CA ASP A 604 4.29 0.88 -14.34
C ASP A 604 5.09 1.09 -13.04
N TYR A 605 5.66 0.01 -12.51
CA TYR A 605 6.55 0.07 -11.35
C TYR A 605 7.77 0.94 -11.65
N ALA A 606 8.53 0.63 -12.70
CA ALA A 606 9.74 1.36 -13.06
C ALA A 606 9.47 2.85 -13.35
N ALA A 607 8.38 3.18 -14.05
CA ALA A 607 8.02 4.55 -14.40
C ALA A 607 7.80 5.46 -13.18
N SER A 608 7.57 4.87 -12.01
CA SER A 608 7.37 5.61 -10.77
C SER A 608 8.56 5.53 -9.82
N ARG A 609 9.63 4.76 -10.11
CA ARG A 609 10.80 4.64 -9.22
C ARG A 609 12.06 5.18 -9.93
N PRO A 610 13.08 5.64 -9.17
CA PRO A 610 14.36 6.05 -9.74
C PRO A 610 15.21 4.82 -10.12
N VAL A 611 14.73 4.02 -11.05
CA VAL A 611 15.41 2.83 -11.58
C VAL A 611 15.52 2.91 -13.09
N HIS A 612 16.59 2.36 -13.63
CA HIS A 612 16.68 2.14 -15.07
C HIS A 612 15.81 0.94 -15.44
N TYR A 613 15.09 1.01 -16.55
CA TYR A 613 14.22 -0.07 -17.01
C TYR A 613 14.44 -0.40 -18.47
N LEU A 614 14.63 -1.69 -18.75
CA LEU A 614 14.81 -2.22 -20.11
C LEU A 614 13.66 -3.19 -20.46
N ASP A 615 12.85 -2.79 -21.42
CA ASP A 615 11.73 -3.59 -21.95
C ASP A 615 12.24 -4.59 -23.01
N LEU A 616 12.79 -5.70 -22.53
CA LEU A 616 13.26 -6.80 -23.37
C LEU A 616 12.15 -7.44 -24.20
N TRP A 617 10.92 -7.47 -23.70
CA TRP A 617 9.76 -7.96 -24.45
C TRP A 617 9.52 -7.15 -25.73
N SER A 618 9.42 -5.82 -25.59
CA SER A 618 9.17 -4.94 -26.73
C SER A 618 10.33 -4.96 -27.72
N LEU A 619 11.58 -5.09 -27.23
CA LEU A 619 12.76 -5.26 -28.08
C LEU A 619 12.69 -6.53 -28.92
N PHE A 620 12.35 -7.68 -28.32
CA PHE A 620 12.21 -8.93 -29.06
C PHE A 620 11.03 -8.86 -30.05
N GLN A 621 9.91 -8.25 -29.66
CA GLN A 621 8.76 -8.06 -30.55
C GLN A 621 9.11 -7.23 -31.79
N GLN A 622 9.90 -6.16 -31.62
CA GLN A 622 10.32 -5.30 -32.72
C GLN A 622 11.32 -5.99 -33.65
N ARG A 623 12.20 -6.82 -33.09
CA ARG A 623 13.32 -7.44 -33.82
C ARG A 623 12.92 -8.73 -34.55
N PHE A 624 11.97 -9.48 -34.00
CA PHE A 624 11.64 -10.82 -34.48
C PHE A 624 10.17 -10.96 -34.81
N ASN A 625 9.87 -11.62 -35.92
CA ASN A 625 8.53 -12.18 -36.09
C ASN A 625 8.32 -13.37 -35.16
N GLN A 626 7.07 -13.86 -35.05
CA GLN A 626 6.72 -14.93 -34.11
C GLN A 626 7.57 -16.19 -34.27
N GLN A 627 7.91 -16.60 -35.50
CA GLN A 627 8.72 -17.80 -35.74
C GLN A 627 10.17 -17.59 -35.31
N GLN A 628 10.78 -16.48 -35.72
CA GLN A 628 12.15 -16.13 -35.32
C GLN A 628 12.29 -16.00 -33.82
N TRP A 629 11.27 -15.46 -33.14
CA TRP A 629 11.25 -15.36 -31.68
C TRP A 629 11.30 -16.76 -31.05
N GLN A 630 10.54 -17.73 -31.55
CA GLN A 630 10.59 -19.12 -31.06
C GLN A 630 11.97 -19.76 -31.27
N ASP A 631 12.70 -19.41 -32.33
CA ASP A 631 14.07 -19.91 -32.57
C ASP A 631 15.08 -19.41 -31.49
N HIS A 632 14.72 -18.37 -30.73
CA HIS A 632 15.49 -17.83 -29.60
C HIS A 632 15.02 -18.34 -28.23
N LEU A 633 13.99 -19.18 -28.18
CA LEU A 633 13.49 -19.81 -26.97
C LEU A 633 13.94 -21.28 -26.91
N GLY A 634 14.09 -21.80 -25.71
CA GLY A 634 14.27 -23.20 -25.41
C GLY A 634 12.93 -23.91 -25.16
N PRO A 635 12.96 -25.23 -24.90
CA PRO A 635 11.76 -26.05 -24.79
C PRO A 635 10.77 -25.63 -23.71
N ASN A 636 11.23 -25.02 -22.61
CA ASN A 636 10.38 -24.54 -21.52
C ASN A 636 10.06 -23.04 -21.66
N GLY A 637 10.37 -22.43 -22.80
CA GLY A 637 10.11 -21.02 -23.07
C GLY A 637 11.10 -20.05 -22.41
N HIS A 638 12.19 -20.53 -21.80
CA HIS A 638 13.31 -19.65 -21.48
C HIS A 638 14.04 -19.26 -22.77
N CYS A 639 14.91 -18.26 -22.74
CA CYS A 639 15.82 -18.08 -23.86
C CYS A 639 16.78 -19.27 -23.97
N ASN A 640 17.12 -19.66 -25.20
CA ASN A 640 18.30 -20.48 -25.44
C ASN A 640 19.56 -19.59 -25.45
N ALA A 641 20.75 -20.16 -25.70
CA ALA A 641 22.00 -19.39 -25.72
C ALA A 641 21.99 -18.20 -26.70
N ALA A 642 21.35 -18.35 -27.86
CA ALA A 642 21.24 -17.26 -28.84
C ALA A 642 20.32 -16.14 -28.34
N GLY A 643 19.17 -16.49 -27.75
CA GLY A 643 18.28 -15.52 -27.12
C GLY A 643 18.93 -14.77 -25.95
N TYR A 644 19.64 -15.48 -25.08
CA TYR A 644 20.37 -14.85 -23.98
C TYR A 644 21.53 -13.96 -24.44
N ARG A 645 22.20 -14.32 -25.55
CA ARG A 645 23.20 -13.43 -26.16
C ARG A 645 22.58 -12.11 -26.61
N ILE A 646 21.42 -12.15 -27.25
CA ILE A 646 20.69 -10.93 -27.61
C ILE A 646 20.35 -10.13 -26.34
N MET A 647 19.80 -10.76 -25.29
CA MET A 647 19.52 -10.06 -24.03
C MET A 647 20.76 -9.36 -23.46
N GLY A 648 21.90 -10.04 -23.39
CA GLY A 648 23.14 -9.48 -22.86
C GLY A 648 23.67 -8.31 -23.70
N GLU A 649 23.62 -8.42 -25.03
CA GLU A 649 24.00 -7.35 -25.96
C GLU A 649 23.09 -6.11 -25.82
N GLU A 650 21.77 -6.30 -25.70
CA GLU A 650 20.81 -5.19 -25.48
C GLU A 650 21.05 -4.52 -24.12
N ILE A 651 21.34 -5.28 -23.06
CA ILE A 651 21.64 -4.74 -21.73
C ILE A 651 22.90 -3.86 -21.78
N VAL A 652 23.99 -4.34 -22.36
CA VAL A 652 25.25 -3.57 -22.42
C VAL A 652 25.07 -2.32 -23.28
N ARG A 653 24.40 -2.42 -24.43
CA ARG A 653 24.07 -1.25 -25.25
C ARG A 653 23.23 -0.24 -24.46
N PHE A 654 22.19 -0.68 -23.76
CA PHE A 654 21.35 0.20 -22.96
C PHE A 654 22.16 0.91 -21.85
N LEU A 655 23.03 0.18 -21.14
CA LEU A 655 23.90 0.76 -20.12
C LEU A 655 24.84 1.83 -20.70
N ALA A 656 25.37 1.61 -21.91
CA ALA A 656 26.19 2.59 -22.61
C ALA A 656 25.39 3.84 -23.01
N GLU A 657 24.20 3.65 -23.60
CA GLU A 657 23.33 4.74 -24.07
C GLU A 657 22.82 5.62 -22.93
N GLN A 658 22.50 5.01 -21.78
CA GLN A 658 22.02 5.72 -20.59
C GLN A 658 23.16 6.27 -19.72
N GLY A 659 24.42 5.96 -20.02
CA GLY A 659 25.56 6.40 -19.22
C GLY A 659 25.52 5.92 -17.76
N VAL A 660 24.87 4.78 -17.48
CA VAL A 660 24.63 4.29 -16.11
C VAL A 660 25.94 4.10 -15.33
N LEU A 661 27.01 3.75 -16.02
CA LEU A 661 28.33 3.49 -15.44
C LEU A 661 29.29 4.70 -15.49
N ALA A 662 28.91 5.79 -16.15
CA ALA A 662 29.78 6.96 -16.33
C ALA A 662 29.73 7.94 -15.14
N ALA A 663 28.77 7.79 -14.21
CA ALA A 663 28.47 8.78 -13.16
C ALA A 663 29.32 8.67 -11.87
N GLY A 664 30.47 7.98 -11.90
CA GLY A 664 31.26 7.64 -10.70
C GLY A 664 32.63 8.27 -10.54
N SER A 665 33.00 9.28 -11.35
CA SER A 665 34.28 10.02 -11.25
C SER A 665 34.19 11.32 -10.46
#